data_AF-A0A6M2ET99-F1
#
_entry.id   AF-A0A6M2ET99-F1
#
_cell.length_a   1.000
_cell.length_b   1.000
_cell.length_c   1.000
_cell.angle_alpha   90.00
_cell.angle_beta   90.00
_cell.angle_gamma   90.00
#
_symmetry.space_group_name_H-M   'P 1'
#
loop_
_entity.id
_entity.type
_entity.pdbx_description
1 polymer ?
#
loop_
_entity_poly.entity_id
_entity_poly.type
_entity_poly.pdbx_seq_one_letter_code
_entity_poly.pdbx_strand_id
1 'polypeptide(L)'
;MEGNRSSEKSFYFELLQESLDCLHALYESLKLDKLRKRDLELVAVLLCNIAKFLGEGNYLDHYIRDFPGLISKIGTCEMPFSQKTPPSLFRWLENCMQHGCSSANTDYLPPLICKDGNSVVSWARKIVSFYSLLCGGKQIGKKLSSGVYCNIAIGSCCTSEELTVLAMVGERFGQQQLDSLPSGVSLPLRHALDKCRESPPTDWSAAAYVLLGREDLALSRSALPCKSGELETQPNVNLISMSTPYMLHLHPVTIPSTVSDTTGLESAKFEDSDSADGSMMDGMEHIFNSSTQLQYGRDQRLNEVRRLLCSTRPVAIQTSVNPSASDQDIQQAQLWHLAQRTTALPLGRGAFTLATISTLLTEAFTVPKLVLAGRLPAQQNATVNLDPNIRNIQELKSWSEFHNAVAAGLRLAPLQGKVSRTWIIYNKPEEPNAIHAGLLLALGLHGYLRVLVISDIYTYFTQEHESTTVGLMLGLAASYRKTMHPAISKSLYFHIPSRHSSSFPDLELPTLVQSAALVSAGLLYEGSVHPPTMQILLGEIGRRSGGDNVLEREGYAVSAGFSLGLVALGRGEDALGFLNSLVDRLFQYIGGKEMHNERPLFLTPSTDEQNHGAGQMMDGTAVNVDVTAPGAIIALALMFLKTESEAVVSRLSIPQTHFDLQYVRPDFIMLRVIARNLIMWSRVHPSNDWIQSQIPNIVKSGVNGLEDHVNDMDEMDAETFVQAYVNIVAGACISLGLRFAGTKDGNAQELLYEYAVYFLNEIKHVCATSGNAFPKGLSRYVDRGTLEICLHLIVLSLSVVMAGSGHLQTFRLLRFLRSRNSADGHANYGTQMAVSLAIGFLFLGGGMRTFSTSNSSIAALLITLYPRLPTVPNDNRCHLQAFRHLYVLATEARLLQTVDVDSGLPVYAPVEVTVRETEHYSETSFCEVTPCILPERAILKSVRVCGPRYWPQVMELVPEDKPWWSIGEKNDPFNSGVIYIKRKVGACSYVDDPIGCQSLLSRAMHKVFGLTNIKVGDPSTSDHSGPGSVTVDQLVSAFSSDPSLIAFAQLCCDPSWNCKSDVEFQEFCLQVLFECISKDRPALLQVYLSLYTTIGSMTDQVTNGTFIIGDSLALSSLKLALTYSEALLSGRLTTPRGSIIQSVFLGSLKKRVEELLHCSEGLKIDFCNYLNFGRWPNDQTEGEKNSVLLSWYLQWFAVPSSSIIKTAMERVKPKLVSASSVPLLRLLLPRTHINAIGEIDKLLVSPQVSG
;
A
#
# COMPACT_ATOMS: atom_id res chain seq x y z
N MET A 1 26.04 29.03 80.57
CA MET A 1 25.46 28.08 79.60
C MET A 1 24.25 28.69 78.86
N GLU A 2 24.38 29.89 78.30
CA GLU A 2 23.29 30.53 77.50
C GLU A 2 23.70 30.81 76.05
N GLY A 3 24.98 30.63 75.69
CA GLY A 3 25.50 30.91 74.34
C GLY A 3 25.28 29.80 73.29
N ASN A 4 25.00 28.55 73.68
CA ASN A 4 24.81 27.43 72.73
C ASN A 4 23.36 27.24 72.25
N ARG A 5 22.36 27.86 72.89
CA ARG A 5 20.95 27.72 72.48
C ARG A 5 20.55 28.60 71.29
N SER A 6 21.32 29.65 70.97
CA SER A 6 21.04 30.52 69.82
C SER A 6 21.52 29.92 68.49
N SER A 7 22.66 29.22 68.48
CA SER A 7 23.18 28.56 67.27
C SER A 7 22.39 27.30 66.88
N GLU A 8 21.87 26.55 67.87
CA GLU A 8 20.97 25.43 67.59
C GLU A 8 19.63 25.91 67.01
N LYS A 9 19.07 27.00 67.55
CA LYS A 9 17.84 27.61 67.00
C LYS A 9 18.03 28.13 65.56
N SER A 10 19.17 28.71 65.23
CA SER A 10 19.44 29.16 63.84
C SER A 10 19.58 27.97 62.90
N PHE A 11 20.24 26.89 63.32
CA PHE A 11 20.40 25.67 62.51
C PHE A 11 19.06 24.98 62.20
N TYR A 12 18.19 24.79 63.20
CA TYR A 12 16.85 24.21 62.97
C TYR A 12 15.96 25.12 62.12
N PHE A 13 16.12 26.45 62.25
CA PHE A 13 15.38 27.42 61.44
C PHE A 13 15.81 27.37 59.97
N GLU A 14 17.12 27.35 59.69
CA GLU A 14 17.66 27.19 58.33
C GLU A 14 17.25 25.86 57.70
N LEU A 15 17.34 24.75 58.45
CA LEU A 15 16.93 23.42 57.97
C LEU A 15 15.42 23.37 57.64
N LEU A 16 14.57 23.96 58.49
CA LEU A 16 13.14 24.04 58.23
C LEU A 16 12.81 24.95 57.05
N GLN A 17 13.60 26.01 56.83
CA GLN A 17 13.43 26.89 55.68
C GLN A 17 13.82 26.20 54.36
N GLU A 18 14.93 25.48 54.32
CA GLU A 18 15.30 24.64 53.16
C GLU A 18 14.27 23.52 52.93
N SER A 19 13.79 22.90 54.02
CA SER A 19 12.75 21.87 53.95
C SER A 19 11.43 22.43 53.40
N LEU A 20 11.05 23.66 53.79
CA LEU A 20 9.89 24.35 53.25
C LEU A 20 10.04 24.56 51.74
N ASP A 21 11.18 25.08 51.27
CA ASP A 21 11.40 25.36 49.86
C ASP A 21 11.44 24.07 49.01
N CYS A 22 12.04 22.99 49.51
CA CYS A 22 12.07 21.68 48.84
C CYS A 22 10.70 20.99 48.80
N LEU A 23 10.00 20.91 49.94
CA LEU A 23 8.66 20.31 50.02
C LEU A 23 7.62 21.14 49.27
N HIS A 24 7.78 22.47 49.21
CA HIS A 24 6.94 23.33 48.40
C HIS A 24 7.13 23.08 46.90
N ALA A 25 8.37 22.86 46.43
CA ALA A 25 8.61 22.46 45.04
C ALA A 25 7.96 21.11 44.71
N LEU A 26 7.97 20.16 45.65
CA LEU A 26 7.26 18.89 45.52
C LEU A 26 5.73 19.10 45.47
N TYR A 27 5.19 19.94 46.35
CA TYR A 27 3.78 20.31 46.39
C TYR A 27 3.30 20.90 45.06
N GLU A 28 4.03 21.86 44.49
CA GLU A 28 3.69 22.42 43.19
C GLU A 28 3.82 21.39 42.06
N SER A 29 4.76 20.43 42.16
CA SER A 29 4.85 19.32 41.20
C SER A 29 3.66 18.36 41.28
N LEU A 30 3.18 18.05 42.49
CA LEU A 30 2.04 17.16 42.71
C LEU A 30 0.71 17.78 42.22
N LYS A 31 0.59 19.11 42.20
CA LYS A 31 -0.57 19.79 41.59
C LYS A 31 -0.79 19.47 40.12
N LEU A 32 0.26 19.10 39.41
CA LEU A 32 0.21 18.77 37.99
C LEU A 32 -0.15 17.30 37.73
N ASP A 33 -0.37 16.48 38.76
CA ASP A 33 -0.77 15.07 38.62
C ASP A 33 -2.09 14.81 39.37
N LYS A 34 -3.16 14.52 38.61
CA LYS A 34 -4.48 14.23 39.18
C LYS A 34 -4.51 12.97 40.03
N LEU A 35 -3.64 11.99 39.77
CA LEU A 35 -3.67 10.69 40.43
C LEU A 35 -3.15 10.77 41.87
N ARG A 36 -2.34 11.80 42.20
CA ARG A 36 -1.68 11.97 43.49
C ARG A 36 -2.37 13.01 44.39
N LYS A 37 -3.66 13.29 44.16
CA LYS A 37 -4.42 14.32 44.89
C LYS A 37 -4.45 14.11 46.41
N ARG A 38 -4.52 12.86 46.89
CA ARG A 38 -4.49 12.56 48.35
C ARG A 38 -3.16 12.93 48.98
N ASP A 39 -2.06 12.66 48.30
CA ASP A 39 -0.72 12.98 48.81
C ASP A 39 -0.51 14.50 48.82
N LEU A 40 -1.07 15.20 47.84
CA LEU A 40 -1.05 16.67 47.79
C LEU A 40 -1.71 17.28 49.04
N GLU A 41 -2.86 16.75 49.48
CA GLU A 41 -3.53 17.22 50.71
C GLU A 41 -2.67 16.95 51.96
N LEU A 42 -2.09 15.76 52.08
CA LEU A 42 -1.22 15.40 53.22
C LEU A 42 0.04 16.29 53.29
N VAL A 43 0.66 16.56 52.14
CA VAL A 43 1.82 17.46 52.04
C VAL A 43 1.39 18.90 52.37
N ALA A 44 0.20 19.34 51.96
CA ALA A 44 -0.32 20.67 52.31
C ALA A 44 -0.48 20.84 53.83
N VAL A 45 -1.01 19.83 54.54
CA VAL A 45 -1.12 19.85 56.02
C VAL A 45 0.25 20.04 56.67
N LEU A 46 1.26 19.29 56.21
CA LEU A 46 2.63 19.39 56.73
C LEU A 46 3.23 20.77 56.45
N LEU A 47 3.10 21.26 55.22
CA LEU A 47 3.61 22.56 54.80
C LEU A 47 2.95 23.72 55.56
N CYS A 48 1.66 23.63 55.85
CA CYS A 48 0.96 24.60 56.69
C CYS A 48 1.54 24.66 58.11
N ASN A 49 1.85 23.51 58.72
CA ASN A 49 2.47 23.46 60.05
C ASN A 49 3.88 24.05 60.06
N ILE A 50 4.69 23.73 59.03
CA ILE A 50 6.04 24.28 58.88
C ILE A 50 5.99 25.81 58.64
N ALA A 51 5.12 26.27 57.73
CA ALA A 51 4.95 27.70 57.44
C ALA A 51 4.46 28.49 58.66
N LYS A 52 3.55 27.90 59.46
CA LYS A 52 3.08 28.48 60.72
C LYS A 52 4.21 28.62 61.74
N PHE A 53 5.07 27.60 61.87
CA PHE A 53 6.22 27.63 62.77
C PHE A 53 7.27 28.68 62.34
N LEU A 54 7.50 28.84 61.03
CA LEU A 54 8.46 29.81 60.49
C LEU A 54 7.91 31.26 60.42
N GLY A 55 6.62 31.47 60.67
CA GLY A 55 5.98 32.79 60.54
C GLY A 55 5.79 33.24 59.09
N GLU A 56 5.81 32.32 58.12
CA GLU A 56 5.70 32.60 56.70
C GLU A 56 4.23 32.73 56.26
N GLY A 57 3.61 33.87 56.59
CA GLY A 57 2.18 34.11 56.36
C GLY A 57 1.72 34.01 54.90
N ASN A 58 2.57 34.37 53.92
CA ASN A 58 2.21 34.29 52.50
C ASN A 58 2.15 32.84 51.98
N TYR A 59 2.99 31.95 52.50
CA TYR A 59 2.95 30.52 52.17
C TYR A 59 1.71 29.87 52.76
N LEU A 60 1.38 30.20 54.01
CA LEU A 60 0.18 29.71 54.66
C LEU A 60 -1.10 30.17 53.93
N ASP A 61 -1.17 31.42 53.49
CA ASP A 61 -2.27 31.93 52.65
C ASP A 61 -2.38 31.20 51.30
N HIS A 62 -1.25 30.87 50.67
CA HIS A 62 -1.22 30.12 49.42
C HIS A 62 -1.81 28.70 49.56
N TYR A 63 -1.44 27.96 50.60
CA TYR A 63 -1.96 26.62 50.84
C TYR A 63 -3.45 26.62 51.22
N ILE A 64 -3.88 27.61 52.02
CA ILE A 64 -5.29 27.77 52.39
C ILE A 64 -6.16 28.12 51.17
N ARG A 65 -5.65 28.93 50.24
CA ARG A 65 -6.33 29.17 48.96
C ARG A 65 -6.53 27.86 48.19
N ASP A 66 -5.53 27.00 48.11
CA ASP A 66 -5.69 25.72 47.40
C ASP A 66 -6.63 24.76 48.13
N PHE A 67 -6.54 24.70 49.46
CA PHE A 67 -7.28 23.80 50.34
C PHE A 67 -7.94 24.55 51.52
N PRO A 68 -9.09 25.21 51.30
CA PRO A 68 -9.80 25.97 52.34
C PRO A 68 -10.19 25.13 53.56
N GLY A 69 -10.47 23.84 53.38
CA GLY A 69 -10.77 22.91 54.49
C GLY A 69 -9.63 22.66 55.48
N LEU A 70 -8.41 23.16 55.23
CA LEU A 70 -7.30 23.09 56.19
C LEU A 70 -7.44 24.09 57.35
N ILE A 71 -8.26 25.14 57.20
CA ILE A 71 -8.45 26.17 58.22
C ILE A 71 -8.96 25.56 59.54
N SER A 72 -9.94 24.66 59.45
CA SER A 72 -10.54 24.00 60.62
C SER A 72 -9.53 23.11 61.38
N LYS A 73 -8.52 22.56 60.69
CA LYS A 73 -7.47 21.71 61.28
C LYS A 73 -6.33 22.51 61.93
N ILE A 74 -6.06 23.74 61.47
CA ILE A 74 -4.88 24.54 61.88
C ILE A 74 -5.22 25.57 62.98
N GLY A 75 -6.51 25.94 63.11
CA GLY A 75 -7.01 26.93 64.06
C GLY A 75 -6.74 28.39 63.64
N THR A 76 -7.54 29.33 64.16
CA THR A 76 -7.45 30.77 63.86
C THR A 76 -6.03 31.31 64.11
N CYS A 77 -5.39 31.81 63.05
CA CYS A 77 -4.07 32.38 63.11
C CYS A 77 -4.13 33.86 62.72
N GLU A 78 -3.62 34.75 63.56
CA GLU A 78 -3.23 36.09 63.11
C GLU A 78 -1.99 35.90 62.22
N MET A 79 -2.11 36.25 60.93
CA MET A 79 -1.08 35.96 59.93
C MET A 79 0.06 36.97 60.06
N PRO A 80 1.26 36.60 60.53
CA PRO A 80 2.38 37.52 60.60
C PRO A 80 2.88 37.88 59.20
N PHE A 81 3.35 39.12 59.05
CA PHE A 81 3.78 39.69 57.77
C PHE A 81 5.09 39.07 57.28
N SER A 82 5.04 38.29 56.19
CA SER A 82 6.22 37.87 55.44
C SER A 82 6.37 38.69 54.15
N GLN A 83 7.62 38.97 53.75
CA GLN A 83 7.95 39.60 52.47
C GLN A 83 8.14 38.58 51.33
N LYS A 84 8.37 37.29 51.62
CA LYS A 84 8.60 36.27 50.59
C LYS A 84 7.29 35.84 49.93
N THR A 85 7.24 35.86 48.60
CA THR A 85 6.11 35.35 47.81
C THR A 85 6.36 33.89 47.43
N PRO A 86 5.42 32.96 47.69
CA PRO A 86 5.60 31.57 47.31
C PRO A 86 5.60 31.42 45.77
N PRO A 87 6.54 30.64 45.21
CA PRO A 87 6.51 30.31 43.78
C PRO A 87 5.25 29.50 43.45
N SER A 88 4.75 29.60 42.23
CA SER A 88 3.55 28.88 41.83
C SER A 88 3.60 28.52 40.36
N LEU A 89 3.52 27.22 40.07
CA LEU A 89 3.65 26.73 38.70
C LEU A 89 2.47 27.14 37.83
N PHE A 90 1.24 27.08 38.33
CA PHE A 90 0.07 27.56 37.58
C PHE A 90 0.20 29.04 37.18
N ARG A 91 0.69 29.89 38.09
CA ARG A 91 0.95 31.31 37.78
C ARG A 91 2.05 31.49 36.75
N TRP A 92 3.11 30.67 36.84
CA TRP A 92 4.19 30.70 35.86
C TRP A 92 3.68 30.28 34.47
N LEU A 93 2.89 29.21 34.38
CA LEU A 93 2.28 28.73 33.13
C LEU A 93 1.34 29.77 32.51
N GLU A 94 0.49 30.41 33.32
CA GLU A 94 -0.40 31.50 32.90
C GLU A 94 0.41 32.66 32.28
N ASN A 95 1.45 33.12 32.97
CA ASN A 95 2.29 34.21 32.49
C ASN A 95 3.08 33.82 31.23
N CYS A 96 3.59 32.59 31.17
CA CYS A 96 4.32 32.08 30.02
C CYS A 96 3.43 32.11 28.77
N MET A 97 2.15 31.73 28.90
CA MET A 97 1.17 31.80 27.81
C MET A 97 0.76 33.24 27.46
N GLN A 98 0.53 34.10 28.46
CA GLN A 98 0.06 35.47 28.27
C GLN A 98 1.14 36.49 27.90
N HIS A 99 2.42 36.20 28.09
CA HIS A 99 3.50 37.16 27.84
C HIS A 99 4.70 36.55 27.09
N GLY A 100 4.80 35.22 26.99
CA GLY A 100 5.91 34.52 26.34
C GLY A 100 7.03 34.14 27.32
N CYS A 101 7.83 33.12 27.00
CA CYS A 101 8.80 32.54 27.93
C CYS A 101 9.89 33.53 28.41
N SER A 102 10.28 34.51 27.58
CA SER A 102 11.30 35.51 27.92
C SER A 102 10.84 36.58 28.92
N SER A 103 9.54 36.67 29.15
CA SER A 103 8.91 37.68 30.03
C SER A 103 8.30 37.06 31.30
N ALA A 104 8.29 35.73 31.39
CA ALA A 104 7.81 35.01 32.57
C ALA A 104 8.80 35.22 33.71
N ASN A 105 8.33 35.77 34.83
CA ASN A 105 9.19 36.01 35.99
C ASN A 105 9.70 34.66 36.55
N THR A 106 11.03 34.49 36.58
CA THR A 106 11.71 33.30 37.12
C THR A 106 11.46 33.10 38.61
N ASP A 107 11.05 34.15 39.32
CA ASP A 107 10.74 34.10 40.76
C ASP A 107 9.54 33.18 41.07
N TYR A 108 8.68 32.90 40.09
CA TYR A 108 7.56 31.97 40.26
C TYR A 108 7.94 30.50 40.10
N LEU A 109 9.18 30.21 39.72
CA LEU A 109 9.64 28.86 39.44
C LEU A 109 10.50 28.33 40.61
N PRO A 110 10.10 27.23 41.27
CA PRO A 110 10.89 26.67 42.35
C PRO A 110 12.33 26.33 41.90
N PRO A 111 13.38 26.78 42.61
CA PRO A 111 14.78 26.58 42.19
C PRO A 111 15.17 25.11 41.98
N LEU A 112 14.52 24.20 42.70
CA LEU A 112 14.74 22.74 42.60
C LEU A 112 14.39 22.18 41.21
N ILE A 113 13.51 22.84 40.46
CA ILE A 113 13.11 22.43 39.10
C ILE A 113 14.20 22.75 38.06
N CYS A 114 15.03 23.77 38.34
CA CYS A 114 16.14 24.18 37.48
C CYS A 114 17.44 23.38 37.69
N LYS A 115 17.50 22.51 38.72
CA LYS A 115 18.68 21.67 38.99
C LYS A 115 18.72 20.46 38.06
N ASP A 116 19.93 20.05 37.69
CA ASP A 116 20.20 18.92 36.82
C ASP A 116 20.01 17.58 37.57
N GLY A 117 19.28 16.61 37.00
CA GLY A 117 19.18 15.24 37.51
C GLY A 117 17.76 14.65 37.65
N ASN A 118 17.70 13.34 37.95
CA ASN A 118 16.50 12.59 38.32
C ASN A 118 15.94 13.08 39.68
N SER A 119 15.40 14.29 39.69
CA SER A 119 14.78 14.88 40.88
C SER A 119 13.34 14.39 41.05
N VAL A 120 12.85 14.40 42.29
CA VAL A 120 11.45 14.08 42.63
C VAL A 120 10.46 15.01 41.89
N VAL A 121 10.93 16.20 41.48
CA VAL A 121 10.18 17.20 40.71
C VAL A 121 10.34 17.07 39.18
N SER A 122 10.80 15.92 38.70
CA SER A 122 10.98 15.66 37.25
C SER A 122 9.69 15.82 36.44
N TRP A 123 8.52 15.57 37.04
CA TRP A 123 7.22 15.78 36.40
C TRP A 123 6.99 17.25 36.05
N ALA A 124 7.11 18.14 37.02
CA ALA A 124 7.00 19.58 36.82
C ALA A 124 8.06 20.11 35.84
N ARG A 125 9.31 19.62 35.95
CA ARG A 125 10.42 19.97 35.04
C ARG A 125 10.03 19.74 33.59
N LYS A 126 9.49 18.56 33.27
CA LYS A 126 9.07 18.21 31.90
C LYS A 126 8.00 19.16 31.39
N ILE A 127 6.95 19.40 32.16
CA ILE A 127 5.82 20.27 31.76
C ILE A 127 6.28 21.70 31.53
N VAL A 128 7.09 22.24 32.45
CA VAL A 128 7.70 23.57 32.31
C VAL A 128 8.56 23.65 31.04
N SER A 129 9.33 22.59 30.73
CA SER A 129 10.14 22.55 29.52
C SER A 129 9.29 22.59 28.24
N PHE A 130 8.14 21.90 28.22
CA PHE A 130 7.23 21.89 27.08
C PHE A 130 6.57 23.25 26.87
N TYR A 131 6.09 23.91 27.94
CA TYR A 131 5.53 25.25 27.85
C TYR A 131 6.58 26.30 27.46
N SER A 132 7.81 26.15 27.97
CA SER A 132 8.93 27.02 27.60
C SER A 132 9.19 26.94 26.09
N LEU A 133 9.23 25.75 25.49
CA LEU A 133 9.41 25.54 24.05
C LEU A 133 8.23 26.07 23.24
N LEU A 134 7.00 25.71 23.64
CA LEU A 134 5.77 26.12 22.95
C LEU A 134 5.65 27.65 22.85
N CYS A 135 6.01 28.35 23.93
CA CYS A 135 5.98 29.82 24.02
C CYS A 135 7.27 30.50 23.54
N GLY A 136 8.09 29.83 22.70
CA GLY A 136 9.23 30.43 21.99
C GLY A 136 10.56 30.45 22.74
N GLY A 137 10.73 29.59 23.76
CA GLY A 137 11.97 29.43 24.49
C GLY A 137 13.08 28.84 23.62
N LYS A 138 14.26 29.48 23.62
CA LYS A 138 15.42 28.99 22.87
C LYS A 138 16.20 27.96 23.69
N GLN A 139 16.70 26.92 23.03
CA GLN A 139 17.60 25.95 23.62
C GLN A 139 19.05 26.43 23.53
N ILE A 140 19.75 26.45 24.67
CA ILE A 140 21.17 26.75 24.80
C ILE A 140 21.84 25.51 25.40
N GLY A 141 22.38 24.63 24.55
CA GLY A 141 22.89 23.33 24.96
C GLY A 141 21.76 22.40 25.44
N LYS A 142 21.86 21.86 26.67
CA LYS A 142 20.78 21.05 27.28
C LYS A 142 19.78 21.87 28.12
N LYS A 143 20.01 23.18 28.27
CA LYS A 143 19.14 24.09 29.04
C LYS A 143 18.28 24.94 28.10
N LEU A 144 17.07 25.27 28.55
CA LEU A 144 16.19 26.23 27.90
C LEU A 144 16.40 27.64 28.48
N SER A 145 15.85 28.66 27.82
CA SER A 145 15.84 30.04 28.31
C SER A 145 15.16 30.24 29.67
N SER A 146 14.33 29.29 30.09
CA SER A 146 13.71 29.22 31.42
C SER A 146 14.66 28.71 32.53
N GLY A 147 15.86 28.24 32.17
CA GLY A 147 16.83 27.64 33.10
C GLY A 147 16.66 26.14 33.33
N VAL A 148 15.64 25.53 32.71
CA VAL A 148 15.27 24.11 32.89
C VAL A 148 15.93 23.21 31.83
N TYR A 149 16.26 21.99 32.22
CA TYR A 149 16.82 20.97 31.33
C TYR A 149 15.75 20.25 30.52
N CYS A 150 16.03 19.98 29.26
CA CYS A 150 15.13 19.27 28.36
C CYS A 150 15.92 18.37 27.39
N ASN A 151 15.52 17.10 27.30
CA ASN A 151 16.01 16.17 26.28
C ASN A 151 15.10 16.21 25.05
N ILE A 152 15.67 16.48 23.88
CA ILE A 152 14.93 16.54 22.61
C ILE A 152 15.30 15.33 21.76
N ALA A 153 14.30 14.64 21.22
CA ALA A 153 14.49 13.53 20.30
C ALA A 153 15.02 14.01 18.93
N ILE A 154 15.66 13.11 18.19
CA ILE A 154 16.20 13.40 16.85
C ILE A 154 15.04 13.55 15.86
N GLY A 155 15.04 14.65 15.09
CA GLY A 155 14.09 14.91 14.01
C GLY A 155 14.15 16.36 13.54
N SER A 156 13.65 16.62 12.34
CA SER A 156 13.53 17.96 11.77
C SER A 156 12.39 18.73 12.43
N CYS A 157 12.60 20.02 12.60
CA CYS A 157 11.64 20.93 13.23
C CYS A 157 11.74 22.33 12.62
N CYS A 158 10.61 22.83 12.14
CA CYS A 158 10.46 24.19 11.62
C CYS A 158 9.61 25.07 12.54
N THR A 159 8.77 24.45 13.39
CA THR A 159 7.84 25.16 14.29
C THR A 159 8.12 24.87 15.76
N SER A 160 7.67 25.76 16.66
CA SER A 160 7.81 25.56 18.11
C SER A 160 6.96 24.39 18.61
N GLU A 161 5.83 24.11 17.94
CA GLU A 161 4.98 22.97 18.22
C GLU A 161 5.70 21.65 17.90
N GLU A 162 6.34 21.54 16.73
CA GLU A 162 7.15 20.36 16.36
C GLU A 162 8.29 20.09 17.34
N LEU A 163 9.02 21.14 17.74
CA LEU A 163 10.06 21.06 18.78
C LEU A 163 9.51 20.54 20.11
N THR A 164 8.31 20.98 20.49
CA THR A 164 7.65 20.54 21.72
C THR A 164 7.30 19.05 21.65
N VAL A 165 6.82 18.55 20.51
CA VAL A 165 6.54 17.11 20.33
C VAL A 165 7.82 16.28 20.43
N LEU A 166 8.90 16.70 19.79
CA LEU A 166 10.20 16.00 19.89
C LEU A 166 10.76 16.01 21.32
N ALA A 167 10.55 17.10 22.07
CA ALA A 167 10.88 17.16 23.49
C ALA A 167 10.04 16.22 24.35
N MET A 168 8.73 16.11 24.08
CA MET A 168 7.86 15.14 24.77
C MET A 168 8.35 13.71 24.56
N VAL A 169 8.75 13.36 23.34
CA VAL A 169 9.31 12.03 23.01
C VAL A 169 10.66 11.82 23.70
N GLY A 170 11.56 12.81 23.64
CA GLY A 170 12.88 12.75 24.30
C GLY A 170 12.80 12.57 25.82
N GLU A 171 11.77 13.15 26.44
CA GLU A 171 11.47 13.02 27.88
C GLU A 171 10.58 11.81 28.23
N ARG A 172 10.24 10.95 27.25
CA ARG A 172 9.34 9.79 27.40
C ARG A 172 7.98 10.15 27.98
N PHE A 173 7.37 11.22 27.46
CA PHE A 173 6.07 11.73 27.86
C PHE A 173 5.03 11.41 26.78
N GLY A 174 4.15 10.44 27.06
CA GLY A 174 3.15 9.91 26.12
C GLY A 174 1.72 10.39 26.38
N GLN A 175 0.75 9.77 25.69
CA GLN A 175 -0.68 10.12 25.78
C GLN A 175 -1.26 9.86 27.19
N GLN A 176 -0.91 8.73 27.82
CA GLN A 176 -1.36 8.39 29.17
C GLN A 176 -0.90 9.43 30.21
N GLN A 177 0.35 9.91 30.08
CA GLN A 177 0.87 10.98 30.92
C GLN A 177 0.10 12.30 30.68
N LEU A 178 -0.28 12.58 29.43
CA LEU A 178 -1.07 13.76 29.07
C LEU A 178 -2.50 13.73 29.65
N ASP A 179 -3.10 12.54 29.80
CA ASP A 179 -4.43 12.35 30.41
C ASP A 179 -4.42 12.55 31.94
N SER A 180 -3.27 12.33 32.59
CA SER A 180 -3.09 12.55 34.05
C SER A 180 -3.01 14.03 34.44
N LEU A 181 -2.72 14.93 33.48
CA LEU A 181 -2.60 16.37 33.73
C LEU A 181 -3.97 17.04 34.00
N PRO A 182 -3.99 18.15 34.76
CA PRO A 182 -5.10 19.11 34.79
C PRO A 182 -5.55 19.48 33.37
N SER A 183 -6.87 19.53 33.14
CA SER A 183 -7.45 19.73 31.80
C SER A 183 -6.90 20.98 31.12
N GLY A 184 -6.81 22.10 31.84
CA GLY A 184 -6.25 23.35 31.32
C GLY A 184 -4.75 23.32 31.08
N VAL A 185 -4.00 22.48 31.79
CA VAL A 185 -2.54 22.31 31.56
C VAL A 185 -2.30 21.42 30.34
N SER A 186 -3.12 20.39 30.15
CA SER A 186 -3.00 19.47 29.02
C SER A 186 -3.36 20.13 27.69
N LEU A 187 -4.22 21.15 27.70
CA LEU A 187 -4.87 21.69 26.51
C LEU A 187 -3.89 22.37 25.53
N PRO A 188 -2.96 23.25 25.96
CA PRO A 188 -1.90 23.78 25.06
C PRO A 188 -0.97 22.71 24.50
N LEU A 189 -0.74 21.62 25.23
CA LEU A 189 0.11 20.51 24.76
C LEU A 189 -0.62 19.64 23.74
N ARG A 190 -1.91 19.35 23.97
CA ARG A 190 -2.79 18.70 22.98
C ARG A 190 -2.90 19.54 21.70
N HIS A 191 -2.76 20.87 21.82
CA HIS A 191 -2.70 21.74 20.65
C HIS A 191 -1.48 21.51 19.78
N ALA A 192 -0.30 21.46 20.38
CA ALA A 192 0.91 21.17 19.63
C ALA A 192 0.78 19.84 18.86
N LEU A 193 0.20 18.81 19.50
CA LEU A 193 -0.06 17.52 18.86
C LEU A 193 -1.05 17.61 17.69
N ASP A 194 -2.21 18.26 17.86
CA ASP A 194 -3.23 18.43 16.80
C ASP A 194 -2.65 19.13 15.57
N LYS A 195 -1.85 20.17 15.78
CA LYS A 195 -1.21 20.94 14.71
C LYS A 195 -0.19 20.10 13.94
N CYS A 196 0.65 19.35 14.65
CA CYS A 196 1.66 18.49 14.02
C CYS A 196 1.07 17.24 13.35
N ARG A 197 -0.17 16.84 13.68
CA ARG A 197 -0.84 15.64 13.13
C ARG A 197 -1.14 15.73 11.63
N GLU A 198 -1.40 16.95 11.11
CA GLU A 198 -1.78 17.15 9.70
C GLU A 198 -0.66 16.80 8.71
N SER A 199 0.54 17.32 8.95
CA SER A 199 1.70 17.13 8.09
C SER A 199 2.99 16.95 8.91
N PRO A 200 3.15 15.81 9.60
CA PRO A 200 4.37 15.57 10.36
C PRO A 200 5.55 15.34 9.40
N PRO A 201 6.75 15.82 9.73
CA PRO A 201 7.96 15.52 8.98
C PRO A 201 8.23 14.01 8.87
N THR A 202 8.86 13.58 7.78
CA THR A 202 9.12 12.16 7.47
C THR A 202 10.30 11.56 8.23
N ASP A 203 11.08 12.39 8.93
CA ASP A 203 12.32 11.99 9.59
C ASP A 203 12.15 11.60 11.07
N TRP A 204 10.93 11.68 11.61
CA TRP A 204 10.62 11.45 13.02
C TRP A 204 10.67 9.98 13.46
N SER A 205 10.94 9.75 14.75
CA SER A 205 10.93 8.40 15.35
C SER A 205 9.51 7.80 15.41
N ALA A 206 9.40 6.47 15.41
CA ALA A 206 8.10 5.77 15.51
C ALA A 206 7.30 6.21 16.76
N ALA A 207 7.98 6.46 17.88
CA ALA A 207 7.34 6.95 19.11
C ALA A 207 6.68 8.34 18.94
N ALA A 208 7.27 9.21 18.11
CA ALA A 208 6.68 10.52 17.82
C ALA A 208 5.39 10.39 17.00
N TYR A 209 5.37 9.49 16.02
CA TYR A 209 4.17 9.22 15.22
C TYR A 209 3.04 8.59 16.04
N VAL A 210 3.35 7.66 16.94
CA VAL A 210 2.36 7.10 17.88
C VAL A 210 1.80 8.19 18.80
N LEU A 211 2.64 9.10 19.31
CA LEU A 211 2.18 10.22 20.14
C LEU A 211 1.24 11.18 19.40
N LEU A 212 1.45 11.40 18.10
CA LEU A 212 0.52 12.17 17.25
C LEU A 212 -0.77 11.43 16.91
N GLY A 213 -0.86 10.12 17.18
CA GLY A 213 -1.93 9.27 16.70
C GLY A 213 -1.84 8.97 15.20
N ARG A 214 -0.64 9.03 14.60
CA ARG A 214 -0.31 8.72 13.19
C ARG A 214 0.44 7.38 13.07
N GLU A 215 -0.21 6.30 13.48
CA GLU A 215 0.38 4.95 13.49
C GLU A 215 0.69 4.41 12.08
N ASP A 216 0.06 4.97 11.04
CA ASP A 216 0.38 4.75 9.63
C ASP A 216 1.87 5.00 9.32
N LEU A 217 2.40 6.12 9.81
CA LEU A 217 3.81 6.49 9.64
C LEU A 217 4.74 5.70 10.59
N ALA A 218 4.23 5.28 11.76
CA ALA A 218 4.99 4.46 12.69
C ALA A 218 5.28 3.05 12.15
N LEU A 219 4.25 2.39 11.59
CA LEU A 219 4.36 1.04 11.04
C LEU A 219 5.27 0.97 9.81
N SER A 220 5.21 1.99 8.94
CA SER A 220 6.12 2.08 7.79
C SER A 220 7.60 2.20 8.20
N ARG A 221 7.90 2.84 9.34
CA ARG A 221 9.28 2.91 9.88
C ARG A 221 9.70 1.71 10.72
N SER A 222 8.80 1.10 11.49
CA SER A 222 9.14 -0.09 12.28
C SER A 222 9.52 -1.30 11.41
N ALA A 223 9.09 -1.31 10.13
CA ALA A 223 9.49 -2.29 9.15
C ALA A 223 10.94 -2.10 8.63
N LEU A 224 11.55 -0.93 8.84
CA LEU A 224 12.97 -0.67 8.57
C LEU A 224 13.79 -0.90 9.86
N PRO A 225 14.57 -1.99 9.97
CA PRO A 225 15.44 -2.17 11.13
C PRO A 225 16.59 -1.16 11.07
N CYS A 226 16.66 -0.26 12.06
CA CYS A 226 17.81 0.62 12.26
C CYS A 226 19.08 -0.21 12.45
N LYS A 227 20.06 -0.02 11.57
CA LYS A 227 21.45 -0.44 11.78
C LYS A 227 22.10 0.53 12.77
N SER A 228 22.04 0.23 14.05
CA SER A 228 23.01 0.74 15.02
C SER A 228 23.45 -0.42 15.89
N GLY A 229 24.67 -0.88 15.63
CA GLY A 229 25.36 -1.82 16.50
C GLY A 229 25.79 -1.16 17.80
N GLU A 230 26.04 -2.02 18.78
CA GLU A 230 26.65 -1.78 20.09
C GLU A 230 25.72 -1.37 21.23
N LEU A 231 25.33 -2.42 21.97
CA LEU A 231 25.35 -2.48 23.43
C LEU A 231 24.63 -1.34 24.19
N GLU A 232 23.36 -1.10 23.89
CA GLU A 232 22.46 -0.49 24.86
C GLU A 232 21.34 -1.47 25.21
N THR A 233 21.20 -1.70 26.51
CA THR A 233 20.17 -2.50 27.18
C THR A 233 18.81 -2.38 26.50
N GLN A 234 18.26 -3.54 26.10
CA GLN A 234 16.90 -3.78 25.61
C GLN A 234 15.98 -2.54 25.66
N PRO A 235 15.62 -1.89 24.52
CA PRO A 235 14.48 -1.01 24.53
C PRO A 235 13.25 -1.92 24.66
N ASN A 236 12.60 -1.82 25.82
CA ASN A 236 11.33 -2.48 26.13
C ASN A 236 10.37 -2.44 24.94
N VAL A 237 10.14 -3.61 24.34
CA VAL A 237 9.03 -3.91 23.41
C VAL A 237 7.66 -3.56 24.05
N ASN A 238 7.61 -3.32 25.36
CA ASN A 238 6.43 -2.94 26.12
C ASN A 238 5.92 -1.50 25.91
N LEU A 239 6.63 -0.60 25.20
CA LEU A 239 6.07 0.71 24.85
C LEU A 239 5.19 0.67 23.59
N ILE A 240 5.29 -0.39 22.80
CA ILE A 240 4.32 -0.76 21.75
C ILE A 240 3.44 -1.89 22.30
N SER A 241 2.99 -1.73 23.56
CA SER A 241 1.78 -2.40 24.02
C SER A 241 0.64 -1.82 23.18
N MET A 242 0.48 -2.35 21.96
CA MET A 242 -0.80 -2.39 21.28
C MET A 242 -1.78 -2.86 22.34
N SER A 243 -2.63 -1.96 22.84
CA SER A 243 -3.90 -2.42 23.39
C SER A 243 -4.46 -3.36 22.35
N THR A 244 -4.51 -4.65 22.70
CA THR A 244 -5.09 -5.70 21.87
C THR A 244 -6.29 -5.13 21.15
N PRO A 245 -6.36 -5.15 19.81
CA PRO A 245 -7.57 -4.73 19.13
C PRO A 245 -8.65 -5.68 19.64
N TYR A 246 -9.59 -5.15 20.40
CA TYR A 246 -10.83 -5.83 20.72
C TYR A 246 -11.57 -5.97 19.39
N MET A 247 -11.20 -6.99 18.61
CA MET A 247 -11.74 -7.34 17.29
C MET A 247 -13.21 -7.79 17.32
N LEU A 248 -13.92 -7.64 18.44
CA LEU A 248 -15.20 -8.30 18.68
C LEU A 248 -16.45 -7.48 18.35
N HIS A 249 -16.34 -6.19 17.96
CA HIS A 249 -17.52 -5.36 17.69
C HIS A 249 -17.55 -4.65 16.33
N LEU A 250 -16.55 -4.84 15.48
CA LEU A 250 -16.66 -4.45 14.08
C LEU A 250 -17.21 -5.63 13.29
N HIS A 251 -18.53 -5.68 13.10
CA HIS A 251 -19.09 -6.43 11.98
C HIS A 251 -18.87 -5.60 10.71
N PRO A 252 -17.96 -5.98 9.81
CA PRO A 252 -18.00 -5.44 8.46
C PRO A 252 -19.30 -5.93 7.81
N VAL A 253 -20.31 -5.07 7.73
CA VAL A 253 -21.46 -5.36 6.89
C VAL A 253 -20.96 -5.25 5.46
N THR A 254 -20.93 -6.39 4.75
CA THR A 254 -20.51 -6.60 3.35
C THR A 254 -19.02 -6.82 3.03
N ILE A 255 -18.34 -7.62 3.84
CA ILE A 255 -17.46 -8.67 3.26
C ILE A 255 -18.11 -9.99 3.70
N PRO A 256 -18.53 -10.90 2.80
CA PRO A 256 -18.93 -12.22 3.23
C PRO A 256 -17.71 -12.84 3.92
N SER A 257 -17.81 -12.95 5.24
CA SER A 257 -16.85 -13.57 6.13
C SER A 257 -16.62 -15.01 5.67
N THR A 258 -15.60 -15.18 4.82
CA THR A 258 -15.10 -16.50 4.38
C THR A 258 -13.59 -16.60 4.57
N VAL A 259 -12.95 -15.59 5.18
CA VAL A 259 -11.49 -15.57 5.37
C VAL A 259 -11.14 -15.18 6.79
N SER A 260 -11.51 -16.04 7.73
CA SER A 260 -10.80 -16.21 9.00
C SER A 260 -11.17 -17.61 9.52
N ASP A 261 -10.59 -18.63 8.91
CA ASP A 261 -10.24 -19.91 9.55
C ASP A 261 -9.56 -20.80 8.50
N THR A 262 -8.24 -20.76 8.46
CA THR A 262 -7.42 -21.83 7.90
C THR A 262 -7.40 -23.01 8.87
N THR A 263 -8.55 -23.63 9.11
CA THR A 263 -8.67 -24.98 9.67
C THR A 263 -9.99 -25.56 9.18
N GLY A 264 -9.91 -26.73 8.56
CA GLY A 264 -10.96 -27.58 8.00
C GLY A 264 -12.43 -27.31 8.34
N LEU A 265 -13.22 -27.47 7.27
CA LEU A 265 -14.56 -28.05 7.21
C LEU A 265 -15.77 -27.08 7.27
N GLU A 266 -16.63 -27.26 6.26
CA GLU A 266 -17.99 -26.73 6.07
C GLU A 266 -18.14 -25.28 5.57
N SER A 267 -17.73 -25.05 4.31
CA SER A 267 -18.23 -23.93 3.51
C SER A 267 -19.70 -24.14 3.11
N ALA A 268 -20.50 -23.09 3.32
CA ALA A 268 -21.88 -22.94 2.89
C ALA A 268 -22.13 -23.46 1.46
N LYS A 269 -23.13 -24.34 1.34
CA LYS A 269 -23.67 -24.80 0.06
C LYS A 269 -24.34 -23.63 -0.65
N PHE A 270 -23.70 -23.11 -1.70
CA PHE A 270 -24.44 -22.49 -2.78
C PHE A 270 -25.03 -23.63 -3.63
N GLU A 271 -26.34 -23.79 -3.57
CA GLU A 271 -27.09 -24.68 -4.44
C GLU A 271 -27.06 -24.13 -5.88
N ASP A 272 -26.00 -24.44 -6.62
CA ASP A 272 -26.14 -24.63 -8.07
C ASP A 272 -26.91 -25.94 -8.23
N SER A 273 -28.15 -25.84 -8.67
CA SER A 273 -29.15 -26.92 -8.83
C SER A 273 -28.79 -28.00 -9.88
N ASP A 274 -27.50 -28.16 -10.22
CA ASP A 274 -27.02 -29.01 -11.31
C ASP A 274 -25.74 -29.83 -10.98
N SER A 275 -25.33 -29.97 -9.71
CA SER A 275 -24.15 -30.78 -9.35
C SER A 275 -24.42 -31.87 -8.32
N ALA A 276 -24.51 -33.11 -8.80
CA ALA A 276 -24.46 -34.33 -7.99
C ALA A 276 -23.02 -34.83 -7.70
N ASP A 277 -22.00 -34.03 -8.02
CA ASP A 277 -20.60 -34.40 -7.84
C ASP A 277 -19.93 -33.33 -6.97
N GLY A 278 -19.30 -33.75 -5.87
CA GLY A 278 -18.68 -32.86 -4.88
C GLY A 278 -17.74 -31.84 -5.51
N SER A 279 -17.53 -30.68 -4.88
CA SER A 279 -16.73 -29.57 -5.42
C SER A 279 -15.31 -30.00 -5.79
N MET A 280 -15.10 -30.47 -7.03
CA MET A 280 -13.78 -30.78 -7.56
C MET A 280 -12.92 -29.52 -7.55
N MET A 281 -11.72 -29.63 -6.96
CA MET A 281 -10.74 -28.54 -6.97
C MET A 281 -10.27 -28.28 -8.40
N ASP A 282 -10.53 -27.09 -8.93
CA ASP A 282 -10.08 -26.63 -10.25
C ASP A 282 -8.72 -25.90 -10.18
N GLY A 283 -8.24 -25.67 -8.97
CA GLY A 283 -6.96 -25.07 -8.70
C GLY A 283 -6.95 -23.54 -8.82
N MET A 284 -8.12 -22.91 -8.91
CA MET A 284 -8.29 -21.46 -9.01
C MET A 284 -9.04 -20.88 -7.80
N GLU A 285 -9.23 -21.67 -6.73
CA GLU A 285 -10.01 -21.30 -5.55
C GLU A 285 -9.40 -20.10 -4.80
N HIS A 286 -8.07 -20.07 -4.72
CA HIS A 286 -7.31 -19.12 -3.90
C HIS A 286 -7.22 -17.70 -4.49
N ILE A 287 -7.77 -17.49 -5.70
CA ILE A 287 -7.75 -16.19 -6.36
C ILE A 287 -8.66 -15.21 -5.64
N PHE A 288 -9.75 -15.69 -5.04
CA PHE A 288 -10.70 -14.86 -4.29
C PHE A 288 -10.13 -14.49 -2.91
N ASN A 289 -9.16 -13.60 -2.91
CA ASN A 289 -8.63 -12.96 -1.71
C ASN A 289 -9.24 -11.56 -1.53
N SER A 290 -9.01 -10.94 -0.36
CA SER A 290 -9.51 -9.60 -0.05
C SER A 290 -9.09 -8.55 -1.09
N SER A 291 -7.90 -8.65 -1.68
CA SER A 291 -7.37 -7.68 -2.64
C SER A 291 -8.10 -7.76 -3.99
N THR A 292 -8.30 -8.96 -4.52
CA THR A 292 -9.04 -9.20 -5.77
C THR A 292 -10.52 -8.88 -5.63
N GLN A 293 -11.11 -9.10 -4.45
CA GLN A 293 -12.49 -8.72 -4.16
C GLN A 293 -12.65 -7.19 -4.13
N LEU A 294 -11.66 -6.44 -3.62
CA LEU A 294 -11.67 -4.99 -3.77
C LEU A 294 -11.50 -4.56 -5.23
N GLN A 295 -10.58 -5.16 -5.98
CA GLN A 295 -10.34 -4.74 -7.37
C GLN A 295 -11.52 -5.05 -8.32
N TYR A 296 -12.17 -6.21 -8.15
CA TYR A 296 -13.17 -6.72 -9.08
C TYR A 296 -14.52 -7.08 -8.47
N GLY A 297 -14.74 -6.93 -7.16
CA GLY A 297 -15.94 -7.43 -6.47
C GLY A 297 -17.26 -6.79 -6.87
N ARG A 298 -17.25 -5.67 -7.60
CA ARG A 298 -18.46 -5.08 -8.20
C ARG A 298 -18.97 -5.88 -9.41
N ASP A 299 -18.15 -6.75 -9.99
CA ASP A 299 -18.41 -7.46 -11.23
C ASP A 299 -18.07 -8.96 -11.07
N GLN A 300 -18.69 -9.82 -11.86
CA GLN A 300 -18.48 -11.27 -11.83
C GLN A 300 -17.38 -11.71 -12.81
N ARG A 301 -16.52 -10.78 -13.26
CA ARG A 301 -15.50 -11.05 -14.29
C ARG A 301 -14.51 -12.14 -13.88
N LEU A 302 -14.08 -12.19 -12.62
CA LEU A 302 -13.18 -13.25 -12.13
C LEU A 302 -13.86 -14.63 -12.16
N ASN A 303 -15.14 -14.69 -11.81
CA ASN A 303 -15.93 -15.91 -11.89
C ASN A 303 -16.08 -16.39 -13.34
N GLU A 304 -16.31 -15.45 -14.27
CA GLU A 304 -16.33 -15.76 -15.69
C GLU A 304 -14.97 -16.22 -16.21
N VAL A 305 -13.86 -15.57 -15.83
CA VAL A 305 -12.51 -16.01 -16.19
C VAL A 305 -12.23 -17.41 -15.66
N ARG A 306 -12.59 -17.71 -14.41
CA ARG A 306 -12.47 -19.05 -13.82
C ARG A 306 -13.28 -20.07 -14.61
N ARG A 307 -14.54 -19.77 -14.97
CA ARG A 307 -15.40 -20.62 -15.79
C ARG A 307 -14.79 -20.88 -17.16
N LEU A 308 -14.21 -19.86 -17.77
CA LEU A 308 -13.51 -19.96 -19.04
C LEU A 308 -12.24 -20.82 -18.85
N LEU A 309 -11.31 -20.50 -17.97
CA LEU A 309 -10.04 -21.24 -17.86
C LEU A 309 -10.14 -22.61 -17.15
N CYS A 310 -11.34 -23.03 -16.74
CA CYS A 310 -11.59 -24.33 -16.12
C CYS A 310 -11.33 -25.49 -17.09
N SER A 311 -10.51 -26.45 -16.66
CA SER A 311 -10.15 -27.65 -17.42
C SER A 311 -10.48 -28.96 -16.68
N THR A 312 -11.12 -28.88 -15.51
CA THR A 312 -11.44 -30.03 -14.65
C THR A 312 -12.86 -30.56 -14.82
N ARG A 313 -13.75 -29.78 -15.46
CA ARG A 313 -15.16 -30.15 -15.67
C ARG A 313 -15.41 -30.59 -17.12
N PRO A 314 -16.27 -31.59 -17.36
CA PRO A 314 -16.62 -32.01 -18.71
C PRO A 314 -17.37 -30.90 -19.47
N VAL A 315 -17.07 -30.76 -20.76
CA VAL A 315 -17.61 -29.69 -21.61
C VAL A 315 -18.99 -30.06 -22.13
N ALA A 316 -19.96 -29.14 -22.10
CA ALA A 316 -21.28 -29.40 -22.65
C ALA A 316 -21.24 -29.51 -24.18
N ILE A 317 -21.76 -30.61 -24.73
CA ILE A 317 -21.91 -30.85 -26.17
C ILE A 317 -23.38 -30.63 -26.54
N GLN A 318 -23.63 -29.94 -27.66
CA GLN A 318 -24.98 -29.71 -28.18
C GLN A 318 -25.40 -30.90 -29.03
N THR A 319 -26.41 -31.64 -28.59
CA THR A 319 -26.99 -32.77 -29.35
C THR A 319 -28.48 -32.60 -29.54
N SER A 320 -29.00 -33.25 -30.58
CA SER A 320 -30.43 -33.44 -30.79
C SER A 320 -31.03 -34.25 -29.61
N VAL A 321 -32.33 -34.04 -29.34
CA VAL A 321 -33.06 -34.73 -28.27
C VAL A 321 -33.26 -36.22 -28.59
N ASN A 322 -33.26 -36.60 -29.88
CA ASN A 322 -33.40 -37.98 -30.34
C ASN A 322 -32.10 -38.43 -31.05
N PRO A 323 -31.21 -39.19 -30.37
CA PRO A 323 -29.93 -39.61 -30.95
C PRO A 323 -30.10 -40.77 -31.94
N SER A 324 -29.53 -40.60 -33.13
CA SER A 324 -29.34 -41.61 -34.18
C SER A 324 -27.89 -42.15 -34.15
N ALA A 325 -27.61 -43.25 -34.85
CA ALA A 325 -26.25 -43.81 -34.90
C ALA A 325 -25.21 -42.84 -35.51
N SER A 326 -25.61 -42.00 -36.47
CA SER A 326 -24.77 -40.93 -37.03
C SER A 326 -24.45 -39.82 -36.03
N ASP A 327 -25.25 -39.68 -34.96
CA ASP A 327 -25.00 -38.64 -33.95
C ASP A 327 -23.79 -38.97 -33.06
N GLN A 328 -23.38 -40.24 -32.97
CA GLN A 328 -22.17 -40.62 -32.23
C GLN A 328 -20.90 -40.09 -32.90
N ASP A 329 -20.80 -40.18 -34.23
CA ASP A 329 -19.66 -39.66 -34.99
C ASP A 329 -19.59 -38.12 -34.90
N ILE A 330 -20.75 -37.46 -34.97
CA ILE A 330 -20.86 -36.00 -34.82
C ILE A 330 -20.49 -35.58 -33.39
N GLN A 331 -20.94 -36.32 -32.37
CA GLN A 331 -20.57 -36.09 -30.97
C GLN A 331 -19.06 -36.22 -30.76
N GLN A 332 -18.44 -37.28 -31.29
CA GLN A 332 -16.99 -37.49 -31.17
C GLN A 332 -16.19 -36.43 -31.92
N ALA A 333 -16.64 -36.01 -33.12
CA ALA A 333 -16.00 -34.93 -33.87
C ALA A 333 -16.08 -33.59 -33.12
N GLN A 334 -17.25 -33.24 -32.56
CA GLN A 334 -17.39 -32.04 -31.73
C GLN A 334 -16.55 -32.11 -30.46
N LEU A 335 -16.56 -33.25 -29.76
CA LEU A 335 -15.77 -33.47 -28.56
C LEU A 335 -14.26 -33.35 -28.86
N TRP A 336 -13.79 -33.84 -30.01
CA TRP A 336 -12.40 -33.71 -30.42
C TRP A 336 -11.96 -32.25 -30.56
N HIS A 337 -12.76 -31.41 -31.23
CA HIS A 337 -12.48 -29.98 -31.35
C HIS A 337 -12.51 -29.27 -29.99
N LEU A 338 -13.47 -29.62 -29.13
CA LEU A 338 -13.55 -29.09 -27.78
C LEU A 338 -12.36 -29.54 -26.91
N ALA A 339 -11.87 -30.77 -27.09
CA ALA A 339 -10.71 -31.30 -26.39
C ALA A 339 -9.43 -30.55 -26.79
N GLN A 340 -9.22 -30.26 -28.08
CA GLN A 340 -8.11 -29.41 -28.54
C GLN A 340 -8.15 -28.02 -27.87
N ARG A 341 -9.34 -27.42 -27.74
CA ARG A 341 -9.50 -26.18 -26.97
C ARG A 341 -9.15 -26.36 -25.49
N THR A 342 -9.65 -27.41 -24.84
CA THR A 342 -9.39 -27.70 -23.42
C THR A 342 -7.90 -27.88 -23.14
N THR A 343 -7.16 -28.52 -24.05
CA THR A 343 -5.71 -28.74 -23.92
C THR A 343 -4.88 -27.46 -23.94
N ALA A 344 -5.42 -26.36 -24.48
CA ALA A 344 -4.76 -25.05 -24.52
C ALA A 344 -5.02 -24.20 -23.26
N LEU A 345 -6.08 -24.49 -22.50
CA LEU A 345 -6.49 -23.70 -21.32
C LEU A 345 -5.44 -23.60 -20.20
N PRO A 346 -4.62 -24.63 -19.92
CA PRO A 346 -3.59 -24.55 -18.90
C PRO A 346 -2.62 -23.38 -19.03
N LEU A 347 -2.28 -22.97 -20.26
CA LEU A 347 -1.32 -21.89 -20.50
C LEU A 347 -1.84 -20.55 -19.95
N GLY A 348 -3.10 -20.22 -20.25
CA GLY A 348 -3.76 -19.06 -19.65
C GLY A 348 -4.05 -19.21 -18.16
N ARG A 349 -4.41 -20.41 -17.70
CA ARG A 349 -4.66 -20.70 -16.28
C ARG A 349 -3.42 -20.46 -15.42
N GLY A 350 -2.23 -20.84 -15.92
CA GLY A 350 -0.96 -20.58 -15.25
C GLY A 350 -0.69 -19.09 -15.08
N ALA A 351 -0.96 -18.28 -16.11
CA ALA A 351 -0.82 -16.82 -16.04
C ALA A 351 -1.83 -16.20 -15.08
N PHE A 352 -3.10 -16.62 -15.16
CA PHE A 352 -4.18 -16.14 -14.29
C PHE A 352 -3.90 -16.40 -12.81
N THR A 353 -3.31 -17.55 -12.49
CA THR A 353 -3.12 -17.99 -11.10
C THR A 353 -1.68 -17.83 -10.60
N LEU A 354 -0.82 -17.10 -11.33
CA LEU A 354 0.59 -16.95 -11.02
C LEU A 354 0.81 -16.36 -9.61
N ALA A 355 1.55 -17.09 -8.77
CA ALA A 355 1.98 -16.69 -7.43
C ALA A 355 0.85 -16.25 -6.47
N THR A 356 -0.28 -16.97 -6.47
CA THR A 356 -1.44 -16.66 -5.63
C THR A 356 -1.54 -17.48 -4.34
N ILE A 357 -0.81 -18.61 -4.22
CA ILE A 357 -0.93 -19.56 -3.10
C ILE A 357 0.35 -19.63 -2.28
N SER A 358 0.26 -19.52 -0.95
CA SER A 358 1.32 -19.93 -0.02
C SER A 358 0.99 -21.32 0.54
N THR A 359 1.64 -22.37 0.02
CA THR A 359 1.39 -23.75 0.45
C THR A 359 2.21 -24.12 1.69
N LEU A 360 1.62 -24.93 2.58
CA LEU A 360 2.37 -25.58 3.66
C LEU A 360 3.29 -26.67 3.07
N LEU A 361 4.59 -26.60 3.34
CA LEU A 361 5.62 -27.50 2.79
C LEU A 361 5.58 -28.93 3.38
N THR A 362 4.51 -29.29 4.08
CA THR A 362 4.30 -30.61 4.69
C THR A 362 3.45 -31.55 3.84
N GLU A 363 2.75 -31.03 2.83
CA GLU A 363 1.82 -31.82 2.00
C GLU A 363 2.38 -32.07 0.59
N ALA A 364 1.88 -33.15 -0.04
CA ALA A 364 2.14 -33.44 -1.44
C ALA A 364 1.41 -32.41 -2.33
N PHE A 365 2.09 -31.94 -3.37
CA PHE A 365 1.54 -30.93 -4.27
C PHE A 365 0.48 -31.52 -5.20
N THR A 366 -0.74 -30.99 -5.17
CA THR A 366 -1.87 -31.51 -5.96
C THR A 366 -2.02 -30.79 -7.29
N VAL A 367 -1.97 -31.55 -8.39
CA VAL A 367 -2.22 -31.04 -9.74
C VAL A 367 -3.68 -31.34 -10.13
N PRO A 368 -4.50 -30.33 -10.50
CA PRO A 368 -5.88 -30.53 -10.94
C PRO A 368 -5.94 -31.42 -12.18
N LYS A 369 -6.96 -32.29 -12.23
CA LYS A 369 -7.12 -33.25 -13.35
C LYS A 369 -7.51 -32.53 -14.64
N LEU A 370 -6.87 -32.88 -15.75
CA LEU A 370 -7.26 -32.40 -17.08
C LEU A 370 -8.35 -33.32 -17.65
N VAL A 371 -9.60 -32.84 -17.73
CA VAL A 371 -10.74 -33.65 -18.17
C VAL A 371 -11.06 -33.36 -19.64
N LEU A 372 -10.85 -34.36 -20.49
CA LEU A 372 -11.14 -34.34 -21.93
C LEU A 372 -12.43 -35.13 -22.23
N ALA A 373 -13.48 -34.86 -21.46
CA ALA A 373 -14.78 -35.51 -21.57
C ALA A 373 -15.88 -34.49 -21.88
N GLY A 374 -16.93 -34.95 -22.56
CA GLY A 374 -18.14 -34.19 -22.83
C GLY A 374 -19.26 -34.53 -21.85
N ARG A 375 -20.18 -33.60 -21.63
CA ARG A 375 -21.48 -33.87 -21.00
C ARG A 375 -22.60 -33.58 -22.00
N LEU A 376 -23.66 -34.38 -21.96
CA LEU A 376 -24.84 -34.23 -22.82
C LEU A 376 -26.03 -33.68 -22.01
N PRO A 377 -26.30 -32.36 -22.06
CA PRO A 377 -27.38 -31.77 -21.26
C PRO A 377 -28.77 -32.35 -21.62
N ALA A 378 -28.99 -32.68 -22.89
CA ALA A 378 -30.24 -33.27 -23.37
C ALA A 378 -30.46 -34.72 -22.88
N GLN A 379 -29.42 -35.38 -22.37
CA GLN A 379 -29.45 -36.78 -21.89
C GLN A 379 -29.06 -36.84 -20.40
N GLN A 380 -29.71 -36.00 -19.57
CA GLN A 380 -29.47 -35.97 -18.11
C GLN A 380 -27.99 -35.82 -17.71
N ASN A 381 -27.24 -34.97 -18.43
CA ASN A 381 -25.80 -34.74 -18.21
C ASN A 381 -24.92 -36.01 -18.32
N ALA A 382 -25.32 -37.01 -19.13
CA ALA A 382 -24.49 -38.18 -19.41
C ALA A 382 -23.09 -37.79 -19.90
N THR A 383 -22.06 -38.48 -19.40
CA THR A 383 -20.66 -38.22 -19.75
C THR A 383 -20.20 -39.05 -20.93
N VAL A 384 -19.56 -38.40 -21.89
CA VAL A 384 -19.00 -39.01 -23.11
C VAL A 384 -17.49 -38.81 -23.11
N ASN A 385 -16.74 -39.90 -23.23
CA ASN A 385 -15.29 -39.84 -23.35
C ASN A 385 -14.85 -39.91 -24.81
N LEU A 386 -13.65 -39.43 -25.10
CA LEU A 386 -13.00 -39.62 -26.40
C LEU A 386 -12.74 -41.10 -26.64
N ASP A 387 -13.14 -41.60 -27.81
CA ASP A 387 -12.87 -42.98 -28.21
C ASP A 387 -11.39 -43.14 -28.61
N PRO A 388 -10.60 -43.99 -27.91
CA PRO A 388 -9.20 -44.23 -28.24
C PRO A 388 -8.98 -44.89 -29.61
N ASN A 389 -10.01 -45.50 -30.20
CA ASN A 389 -9.89 -46.19 -31.49
C ASN A 389 -9.96 -45.23 -32.69
N ILE A 390 -10.47 -44.00 -32.51
CA ILE A 390 -10.68 -43.04 -33.61
C ILE A 390 -9.39 -42.28 -33.93
N ARG A 391 -8.61 -41.86 -32.91
CA ARG A 391 -7.38 -41.06 -33.05
C ARG A 391 -6.41 -41.31 -31.89
N ASN A 392 -5.13 -41.01 -32.10
CA ASN A 392 -4.09 -41.16 -31.07
C ASN A 392 -4.30 -40.15 -29.91
N ILE A 393 -4.95 -40.59 -28.84
CA ILE A 393 -5.19 -39.78 -27.63
C ILE A 393 -3.89 -39.47 -26.88
N GLN A 394 -2.85 -40.31 -27.01
CA GLN A 394 -1.60 -40.13 -26.28
C GLN A 394 -0.85 -38.87 -26.72
N GLU A 395 -0.91 -38.54 -28.02
CA GLU A 395 -0.36 -37.29 -28.59
C GLU A 395 -1.05 -36.03 -28.07
N LEU A 396 -2.31 -36.15 -27.64
CA LEU A 396 -3.09 -35.05 -27.08
C LEU A 396 -2.74 -34.79 -25.61
N LYS A 397 -2.34 -35.84 -24.87
CA LYS A 397 -2.16 -35.81 -23.41
C LYS A 397 -0.78 -35.33 -22.95
N SER A 398 0.31 -35.72 -23.60
CA SER A 398 1.67 -35.49 -23.09
C SER A 398 1.98 -34.01 -22.80
N TRP A 399 1.91 -33.14 -23.83
CA TRP A 399 2.16 -31.70 -23.67
C TRP A 399 1.07 -30.99 -22.88
N SER A 400 -0.18 -31.43 -22.99
CA SER A 400 -1.28 -30.80 -22.26
C SER A 400 -1.20 -31.06 -20.76
N GLU A 401 -0.81 -32.25 -20.33
CA GLU A 401 -0.50 -32.58 -18.93
C GLU A 401 0.74 -31.83 -18.43
N PHE A 402 1.78 -31.71 -19.26
CA PHE A 402 2.94 -30.88 -18.96
C PHE A 402 2.54 -29.43 -18.66
N HIS A 403 1.80 -28.77 -19.56
CA HIS A 403 1.34 -27.39 -19.33
C HIS A 403 0.37 -27.27 -18.15
N ASN A 404 -0.46 -28.29 -17.91
CA ASN A 404 -1.36 -28.36 -16.76
C ASN A 404 -0.61 -28.40 -15.43
N ALA A 405 0.50 -29.13 -15.38
CA ALA A 405 1.36 -29.17 -14.22
C ALA A 405 2.22 -27.91 -14.05
N VAL A 406 2.71 -27.31 -15.14
CA VAL A 406 3.37 -25.99 -15.07
C VAL A 406 2.40 -24.96 -14.49
N ALA A 407 1.18 -24.88 -15.02
CA ALA A 407 0.13 -24.00 -14.51
C ALA A 407 -0.24 -24.30 -13.04
N ALA A 408 -0.03 -25.53 -12.58
CA ALA A 408 -0.16 -25.85 -11.17
C ALA A 408 1.00 -25.28 -10.35
N GLY A 409 2.25 -25.61 -10.68
CA GLY A 409 3.41 -25.12 -9.95
C GLY A 409 3.55 -23.60 -9.96
N LEU A 410 3.11 -22.91 -11.02
CA LEU A 410 3.16 -21.45 -11.11
C LEU A 410 2.28 -20.75 -10.07
N ARG A 411 1.30 -21.44 -9.49
CA ARG A 411 0.46 -20.90 -8.41
C ARG A 411 1.19 -20.60 -7.13
N LEU A 412 2.32 -21.26 -6.92
CA LEU A 412 3.14 -21.07 -5.73
C LEU A 412 3.66 -19.64 -5.67
N ALA A 413 3.33 -18.92 -4.61
CA ALA A 413 3.90 -17.63 -4.30
C ALA A 413 5.34 -17.78 -3.77
N PRO A 414 6.19 -16.74 -3.89
CA PRO A 414 7.41 -16.57 -3.12
C PRO A 414 7.22 -16.91 -1.65
N LEU A 415 7.61 -18.11 -1.22
CA LEU A 415 7.38 -18.54 0.16
C LEU A 415 8.27 -17.72 1.11
N GLN A 416 7.66 -17.17 2.17
CA GLN A 416 8.41 -16.61 3.31
C GLN A 416 9.28 -17.68 4.01
N GLY A 417 9.01 -18.98 3.76
CA GLY A 417 9.86 -20.12 4.10
C GLY A 417 10.45 -20.80 2.85
N LYS A 418 11.77 -20.89 2.74
CA LYS A 418 12.46 -21.46 1.56
C LYS A 418 11.95 -22.88 1.24
N VAL A 419 11.58 -23.15 -0.02
CA VAL A 419 11.35 -24.52 -0.52
C VAL A 419 12.57 -25.38 -0.20
N SER A 420 12.37 -26.50 0.48
CA SER A 420 13.45 -27.40 0.86
C SER A 420 13.75 -28.39 -0.28
N ARG A 421 15.02 -28.81 -0.36
CA ARG A 421 15.44 -29.92 -1.24
C ARG A 421 14.59 -31.18 -1.00
N THR A 422 14.27 -31.48 0.26
CA THR A 422 13.50 -32.67 0.64
C THR A 422 12.09 -32.66 0.09
N TRP A 423 11.43 -31.50 0.03
CA TRP A 423 10.08 -31.39 -0.51
C TRP A 423 10.03 -31.65 -2.02
N ILE A 424 11.03 -31.18 -2.77
CA ILE A 424 11.11 -31.45 -4.22
C ILE A 424 11.30 -32.95 -4.47
N ILE A 425 12.17 -33.60 -3.69
CA ILE A 425 12.40 -35.05 -3.78
C ILE A 425 11.15 -35.84 -3.36
N TYR A 426 10.44 -35.39 -2.33
CA TYR A 426 9.20 -36.03 -1.85
C TYR A 426 8.10 -36.06 -2.93
N ASN A 427 8.03 -35.04 -3.78
CA ASN A 427 7.06 -34.97 -4.87
C ASN A 427 7.52 -35.70 -6.16
N LYS A 428 8.72 -36.33 -6.16
CA LYS A 428 9.20 -37.10 -7.31
C LYS A 428 8.38 -38.39 -7.46
N PRO A 429 7.72 -38.64 -8.61
CA PRO A 429 7.01 -39.89 -8.84
C PRO A 429 7.98 -41.07 -9.01
N GLU A 430 7.48 -42.29 -8.79
CA GLU A 430 8.23 -43.53 -9.03
C GLU A 430 8.60 -43.69 -10.52
N GLU A 431 7.63 -43.45 -11.41
CA GLU A 431 7.83 -43.42 -12.86
C GLU A 431 7.87 -41.99 -13.41
N PRO A 432 8.78 -41.67 -14.35
CA PRO A 432 8.85 -40.34 -14.93
C PRO A 432 7.60 -40.04 -15.77
N ASN A 433 6.96 -38.89 -15.50
CA ASN A 433 5.74 -38.47 -16.19
C ASN A 433 5.80 -36.98 -16.58
N ALA A 434 4.94 -36.57 -17.51
CA ALA A 434 4.86 -35.18 -17.99
C ALA A 434 4.42 -34.19 -16.89
N ILE A 435 3.68 -34.67 -15.88
CA ILE A 435 3.21 -33.87 -14.75
C ILE A 435 4.39 -33.37 -13.90
N HIS A 436 5.27 -34.28 -13.46
CA HIS A 436 6.45 -33.92 -12.67
C HIS A 436 7.41 -33.04 -13.47
N ALA A 437 7.56 -33.34 -14.77
CA ALA A 437 8.35 -32.52 -15.68
C ALA A 437 7.87 -31.05 -15.72
N GLY A 438 6.55 -30.83 -15.82
CA GLY A 438 5.97 -29.49 -15.78
C GLY A 438 6.14 -28.80 -14.42
N LEU A 439 6.03 -29.54 -13.32
CA LEU A 439 6.27 -29.02 -11.97
C LEU A 439 7.72 -28.52 -11.81
N LEU A 440 8.71 -29.27 -12.30
CA LEU A 440 10.12 -28.87 -12.27
C LEU A 440 10.35 -27.55 -13.02
N LEU A 441 9.76 -27.38 -14.21
CA LEU A 441 9.85 -26.13 -14.95
C LEU A 441 9.27 -24.96 -14.14
N ALA A 442 8.07 -25.13 -13.58
CA ALA A 442 7.42 -24.08 -12.78
C ALA A 442 8.23 -23.68 -11.54
N LEU A 443 8.77 -24.66 -10.79
CA LEU A 443 9.66 -24.40 -9.66
C LEU A 443 10.93 -23.67 -10.09
N GLY A 444 11.45 -24.01 -11.26
CA GLY A 444 12.64 -23.37 -11.83
C GLY A 444 12.41 -21.93 -12.25
N LEU A 445 11.25 -21.62 -12.83
CA LEU A 445 10.83 -20.25 -13.19
C LEU A 445 10.65 -19.34 -11.97
N HIS A 446 10.26 -19.92 -10.82
CA HIS A 446 10.24 -19.21 -9.53
C HIS A 446 11.61 -19.10 -8.86
N GLY A 447 12.64 -19.78 -9.39
CA GLY A 447 14.00 -19.77 -8.83
C GLY A 447 14.25 -20.80 -7.72
N TYR A 448 13.34 -21.75 -7.50
CA TYR A 448 13.41 -22.70 -6.38
C TYR A 448 14.33 -23.89 -6.61
N LEU A 449 14.76 -24.17 -7.84
CA LEU A 449 15.63 -25.33 -8.12
C LEU A 449 17.09 -25.13 -7.67
N ARG A 450 17.46 -23.96 -7.13
CA ARG A 450 18.80 -23.71 -6.58
C ARG A 450 19.17 -24.62 -5.41
N VAL A 451 18.17 -25.24 -4.75
CA VAL A 451 18.39 -26.13 -3.60
C VAL A 451 18.78 -27.56 -3.99
N LEU A 452 18.67 -27.93 -5.28
CA LEU A 452 19.06 -29.25 -5.76
C LEU A 452 20.58 -29.37 -5.86
N VAL A 453 21.09 -30.54 -5.46
CA VAL A 453 22.52 -30.88 -5.59
C VAL A 453 22.74 -31.52 -6.96
N ILE A 454 23.96 -31.41 -7.49
CA ILE A 454 24.30 -31.99 -8.81
C ILE A 454 23.98 -33.49 -8.91
N SER A 455 24.09 -34.24 -7.82
CA SER A 455 23.68 -35.65 -7.76
C SER A 455 22.21 -35.84 -8.11
N ASP A 456 21.33 -35.00 -7.56
CA ASP A 456 19.89 -35.08 -7.80
C ASP A 456 19.59 -34.76 -9.26
N ILE A 457 20.26 -33.74 -9.81
CA ILE A 457 20.18 -33.33 -11.21
C ILE A 457 20.56 -34.49 -12.13
N TYR A 458 21.68 -35.18 -11.86
CA TYR A 458 22.07 -36.37 -12.61
C TYR A 458 21.01 -37.49 -12.53
N THR A 459 20.41 -37.73 -11.35
CA THR A 459 19.37 -38.77 -11.22
C THR A 459 18.12 -38.50 -12.06
N TYR A 460 17.84 -37.25 -12.40
CA TYR A 460 16.76 -36.91 -13.31
C TYR A 460 17.14 -37.12 -14.77
N PHE A 461 18.38 -36.77 -15.17
CA PHE A 461 18.86 -36.99 -16.54
C PHE A 461 19.01 -38.47 -16.90
N THR A 462 19.34 -39.34 -15.95
CA THR A 462 19.45 -40.79 -16.18
C THR A 462 18.12 -41.49 -16.48
N GLN A 463 16.97 -40.83 -16.27
CA GLN A 463 15.66 -41.42 -16.52
C GLN A 463 15.25 -41.41 -18.00
N GLU A 464 16.02 -40.74 -18.87
CA GLU A 464 15.84 -40.67 -20.34
C GLU A 464 14.44 -40.22 -20.81
N HIS A 465 13.63 -39.65 -19.92
CA HIS A 465 12.33 -39.09 -20.27
C HIS A 465 12.47 -37.66 -20.81
N GLU A 466 12.08 -37.46 -22.08
CA GLU A 466 12.26 -36.21 -22.81
C GLU A 466 11.67 -35.00 -22.09
N SER A 467 10.40 -35.09 -21.65
CA SER A 467 9.71 -33.96 -21.00
C SER A 467 10.38 -33.57 -19.69
N THR A 468 10.83 -34.55 -18.88
CA THR A 468 11.51 -34.31 -17.59
C THR A 468 12.83 -33.59 -17.82
N THR A 469 13.59 -34.03 -18.82
CA THR A 469 14.86 -33.41 -19.24
C THR A 469 14.65 -31.97 -19.66
N VAL A 470 13.68 -31.68 -20.53
CA VAL A 470 13.32 -30.33 -20.98
C VAL A 470 12.90 -29.44 -19.79
N GLY A 471 11.98 -29.92 -18.96
CA GLY A 471 11.47 -29.16 -17.80
C GLY A 471 12.56 -28.83 -16.78
N LEU A 472 13.45 -29.80 -16.50
CA LEU A 472 14.58 -29.61 -15.59
C LEU A 472 15.61 -28.62 -16.16
N MET A 473 16.00 -28.75 -17.43
CA MET A 473 17.02 -27.88 -18.04
C MET A 473 16.57 -26.43 -18.10
N LEU A 474 15.33 -26.18 -18.53
CA LEU A 474 14.78 -24.84 -18.58
C LEU A 474 14.57 -24.28 -17.17
N GLY A 475 14.10 -25.11 -16.24
CA GLY A 475 13.94 -24.71 -14.85
C GLY A 475 15.26 -24.35 -14.15
N LEU A 476 16.31 -25.15 -14.34
CA LEU A 476 17.65 -24.89 -13.80
C LEU A 476 18.24 -23.62 -14.41
N ALA A 477 18.12 -23.46 -15.73
CA ALA A 477 18.61 -22.26 -16.41
C ALA A 477 17.89 -20.98 -15.96
N ALA A 478 16.57 -21.03 -15.79
CA ALA A 478 15.79 -19.92 -15.22
C ALA A 478 16.21 -19.60 -13.78
N SER A 479 16.43 -20.63 -12.96
CA SER A 479 16.90 -20.47 -11.58
C SER A 479 18.30 -19.87 -11.50
N TYR A 480 19.23 -20.28 -12.37
CA TYR A 480 20.61 -19.80 -12.43
C TYR A 480 20.84 -18.71 -13.49
N ARG A 481 19.77 -18.02 -13.93
CA ARG A 481 19.81 -16.99 -14.97
C ARG A 481 20.87 -15.92 -14.66
N LYS A 482 21.66 -15.53 -15.67
CA LYS A 482 22.78 -14.56 -15.58
C LYS A 482 23.96 -14.95 -14.66
N THR A 483 24.04 -16.18 -14.15
CA THR A 483 25.10 -16.56 -13.19
C THR A 483 26.33 -17.24 -13.82
N MET A 484 26.24 -17.73 -15.06
CA MET A 484 27.30 -18.51 -15.72
C MET A 484 27.79 -19.72 -14.88
N HIS A 485 26.93 -20.33 -14.06
CA HIS A 485 27.32 -21.40 -13.14
C HIS A 485 27.96 -22.61 -13.87
N PRO A 486 29.21 -23.01 -13.56
CA PRO A 486 29.98 -23.93 -14.39
C PRO A 486 29.43 -25.36 -14.40
N ALA A 487 28.89 -25.85 -13.28
CA ALA A 487 28.34 -27.21 -13.22
C ALA A 487 27.05 -27.35 -14.05
N ILE A 488 26.19 -26.33 -14.02
CA ILE A 488 24.95 -26.30 -14.79
C ILE A 488 25.29 -26.12 -16.28
N SER A 489 26.22 -25.21 -16.58
CA SER A 489 26.76 -25.02 -17.93
C SER A 489 27.26 -26.33 -18.56
N LYS A 490 28.09 -27.10 -17.85
CA LYS A 490 28.57 -28.41 -18.31
C LYS A 490 27.43 -29.40 -18.57
N SER A 491 26.44 -29.42 -17.69
CA SER A 491 25.26 -30.28 -17.84
C SER A 491 24.45 -29.92 -19.09
N LEU A 492 24.29 -28.63 -19.41
CA LEU A 492 23.57 -28.18 -20.60
C LEU A 492 24.36 -28.46 -21.89
N TYR A 493 25.67 -28.19 -21.89
CA TYR A 493 26.52 -28.42 -23.06
C TYR A 493 26.64 -29.88 -23.49
N PHE A 494 26.42 -30.83 -22.57
CA PHE A 494 26.35 -32.25 -22.91
C PHE A 494 25.23 -32.54 -23.92
N HIS A 495 24.13 -31.78 -23.88
CA HIS A 495 22.98 -31.95 -24.77
C HIS A 495 23.09 -31.12 -26.06
N ILE A 496 24.23 -30.47 -26.32
CA ILE A 496 24.47 -29.66 -27.53
C ILE A 496 25.50 -30.38 -28.42
N PRO A 497 25.13 -30.83 -29.63
CA PRO A 497 26.00 -31.70 -30.44
C PRO A 497 27.34 -31.10 -30.87
N SER A 498 27.47 -29.78 -31.10
CA SER A 498 28.78 -29.15 -31.42
C SER A 498 29.87 -29.32 -30.35
N ARG A 499 29.53 -29.82 -29.15
CA ARG A 499 30.48 -30.09 -28.07
C ARG A 499 30.88 -31.55 -27.93
N HIS A 500 30.25 -32.44 -28.70
CA HIS A 500 30.66 -33.84 -28.74
C HIS A 500 32.01 -33.94 -29.45
N SER A 501 32.97 -34.63 -28.84
CA SER A 501 34.23 -34.92 -29.52
C SER A 501 33.95 -35.93 -30.63
N SER A 502 34.58 -35.77 -31.80
CA SER A 502 34.50 -36.69 -32.94
C SER A 502 34.93 -38.13 -32.64
N SER A 503 35.34 -38.44 -31.41
CA SER A 503 35.71 -39.77 -30.91
C SER A 503 34.60 -40.46 -30.08
N PHE A 504 33.47 -39.80 -29.79
CA PHE A 504 32.31 -40.43 -29.14
C PHE A 504 31.41 -41.12 -30.18
N PRO A 505 30.82 -42.28 -29.87
CA PRO A 505 29.78 -42.88 -30.73
C PRO A 505 28.57 -41.95 -30.81
N ASP A 506 27.91 -41.91 -31.98
CA ASP A 506 26.80 -41.01 -32.31
C ASP A 506 25.69 -41.07 -31.24
N LEU A 507 25.68 -40.08 -30.34
CA LEU A 507 24.65 -39.91 -29.33
C LEU A 507 23.46 -39.20 -29.97
N GLU A 508 22.49 -39.97 -30.46
CA GLU A 508 21.25 -39.43 -31.01
C GLU A 508 20.35 -38.89 -29.88
N LEU A 509 20.38 -37.57 -29.65
CA LEU A 509 19.49 -36.88 -28.71
C LEU A 509 18.29 -36.28 -29.44
N PRO A 510 17.05 -36.36 -28.89
CA PRO A 510 15.88 -35.73 -29.49
C PRO A 510 16.04 -34.22 -29.71
N THR A 511 15.63 -33.71 -30.88
CA THR A 511 15.77 -32.29 -31.27
C THR A 511 15.11 -31.32 -30.27
N LEU A 512 14.02 -31.75 -29.62
CA LEU A 512 13.34 -30.97 -28.57
C LEU A 512 14.24 -30.74 -27.34
N VAL A 513 14.98 -31.77 -26.91
CA VAL A 513 15.93 -31.69 -25.79
C VAL A 513 17.10 -30.78 -26.17
N GLN A 514 17.63 -30.91 -27.39
CA GLN A 514 18.71 -30.05 -27.87
C GLN A 514 18.24 -28.57 -27.96
N SER A 515 17.01 -28.33 -28.43
CA SER A 515 16.41 -26.98 -28.49
C SER A 515 16.26 -26.35 -27.10
N ALA A 516 15.81 -27.14 -26.11
CA ALA A 516 15.76 -26.71 -24.71
C ALA A 516 17.17 -26.41 -24.17
N ALA A 517 18.17 -27.22 -24.51
CA ALA A 517 19.58 -27.01 -24.14
C ALA A 517 20.13 -25.66 -24.60
N LEU A 518 19.85 -25.28 -25.85
CA LEU A 518 20.27 -24.02 -26.43
C LEU A 518 19.71 -22.85 -25.62
N VAL A 519 18.39 -22.75 -25.48
CA VAL A 519 17.75 -21.63 -24.77
C VAL A 519 18.16 -21.61 -23.30
N SER A 520 18.30 -22.76 -22.66
CA SER A 520 18.85 -22.87 -21.30
C SER A 520 20.27 -22.30 -21.20
N ALA A 521 21.15 -22.57 -22.16
CA ALA A 521 22.47 -21.98 -22.22
C ALA A 521 22.38 -20.45 -22.43
N GLY A 522 21.49 -19.98 -23.30
CA GLY A 522 21.20 -18.57 -23.51
C GLY A 522 20.79 -17.83 -22.23
N LEU A 523 19.87 -18.39 -21.45
CA LEU A 523 19.41 -17.83 -20.17
C LEU A 523 20.52 -17.80 -19.10
N LEU A 524 21.37 -18.83 -19.05
CA LEU A 524 22.47 -18.93 -18.10
C LEU A 524 23.55 -17.86 -18.36
N TYR A 525 23.84 -17.60 -19.64
CA TYR A 525 24.85 -16.66 -20.13
C TYR A 525 24.27 -15.30 -20.54
N GLU A 526 23.03 -15.00 -20.18
CA GLU A 526 22.34 -13.78 -20.61
C GLU A 526 23.14 -12.51 -20.26
N GLY A 527 23.37 -11.66 -21.25
CA GLY A 527 24.10 -10.39 -21.12
C GLY A 527 25.60 -10.51 -20.81
N SER A 528 26.18 -11.72 -20.87
CA SER A 528 27.60 -11.95 -20.57
C SER A 528 28.56 -11.66 -21.72
N VAL A 529 28.07 -11.66 -22.97
CA VAL A 529 28.88 -11.52 -24.20
C VAL A 529 30.05 -12.53 -24.23
N HIS A 530 29.82 -13.76 -23.79
CA HIS A 530 30.86 -14.80 -23.70
C HIS A 530 31.23 -15.34 -25.11
N PRO A 531 32.42 -15.00 -25.68
CA PRO A 531 32.71 -15.25 -27.10
C PRO A 531 32.65 -16.72 -27.54
N PRO A 532 33.20 -17.70 -26.78
CA PRO A 532 33.12 -19.11 -27.17
C PRO A 532 31.67 -19.62 -27.28
N THR A 533 30.81 -19.21 -26.35
CA THR A 533 29.38 -19.58 -26.39
C THR A 533 28.70 -18.97 -27.60
N MET A 534 29.02 -17.72 -27.95
CA MET A 534 28.46 -17.07 -29.13
C MET A 534 28.89 -17.75 -30.44
N GLN A 535 30.16 -18.16 -30.56
CA GLN A 535 30.64 -18.90 -31.74
C GLN A 535 29.93 -20.25 -31.91
N ILE A 536 29.75 -20.98 -30.80
CA ILE A 536 29.04 -22.25 -30.80
C ILE A 536 27.59 -22.05 -31.26
N LEU A 537 26.87 -21.10 -30.66
CA LEU A 537 25.46 -20.83 -30.99
C LEU A 537 25.30 -20.36 -32.43
N LEU A 538 26.23 -19.56 -32.96
CA LEU A 538 26.21 -19.17 -34.38
C LEU A 538 26.42 -20.38 -35.30
N GLY A 539 27.29 -21.32 -34.92
CA GLY A 539 27.47 -22.58 -35.64
C GLY A 539 26.20 -23.43 -35.68
N GLU A 540 25.46 -23.48 -34.58
CA GLU A 540 24.21 -24.25 -34.46
C GLU A 540 23.06 -23.67 -35.28
N ILE A 541 22.99 -22.35 -35.50
CA ILE A 541 22.00 -21.74 -36.41
C ILE A 541 22.15 -22.31 -37.83
N GLY A 542 23.38 -22.49 -38.30
CA GLY A 542 23.69 -22.96 -39.66
C GLY A 542 24.01 -24.45 -39.78
N ARG A 543 23.68 -25.28 -38.78
CA ARG A 543 24.04 -26.71 -38.74
C ARG A 543 23.40 -27.49 -39.91
N ARG A 544 24.17 -28.40 -40.51
CA ARG A 544 23.74 -29.29 -41.61
C ARG A 544 22.96 -30.52 -41.10
N SER A 545 22.06 -31.07 -41.92
CA SER A 545 21.21 -32.22 -41.57
C SER A 545 22.05 -33.48 -41.36
N GLY A 546 22.34 -33.83 -40.10
CA GLY A 546 23.15 -35.00 -39.71
C GLY A 546 22.34 -36.20 -39.23
N GLY A 547 21.17 -36.47 -39.84
CA GLY A 547 20.26 -37.55 -39.43
C GLY A 547 19.15 -37.15 -38.44
N ASP A 548 19.13 -35.90 -37.98
CA ASP A 548 18.09 -35.36 -37.07
C ASP A 548 16.70 -35.31 -37.73
N ASN A 549 15.63 -35.26 -36.92
CA ASN A 549 14.26 -35.02 -37.37
C ASN A 549 14.16 -33.73 -38.18
N VAL A 550 14.15 -33.87 -39.51
CA VAL A 550 14.13 -32.78 -40.50
C VAL A 550 13.03 -31.74 -40.22
N LEU A 551 11.89 -32.18 -39.70
CA LEU A 551 10.70 -31.35 -39.47
C LEU A 551 10.85 -30.34 -38.32
N GLU A 552 11.80 -30.54 -37.40
CA GLU A 552 11.96 -29.70 -36.18
C GLU A 552 13.19 -28.78 -36.26
N ARG A 553 13.85 -28.75 -37.42
CA ARG A 553 15.10 -28.01 -37.65
C ARG A 553 14.92 -26.49 -37.59
N GLU A 554 13.77 -25.97 -38.02
CA GLU A 554 13.43 -24.54 -37.90
C GLU A 554 13.37 -24.12 -36.41
N GLY A 555 12.65 -24.89 -35.58
CA GLY A 555 12.55 -24.64 -34.13
C GLY A 555 13.91 -24.71 -33.42
N TYR A 556 14.79 -25.60 -33.87
CA TYR A 556 16.17 -25.68 -33.39
C TYR A 556 16.98 -24.41 -33.73
N ALA A 557 16.97 -23.99 -34.99
CA ALA A 557 17.69 -22.78 -35.45
C ALA A 557 17.16 -21.51 -34.77
N VAL A 558 15.85 -21.40 -34.57
CA VAL A 558 15.21 -20.33 -33.81
C VAL A 558 15.65 -20.34 -32.34
N SER A 559 15.75 -21.52 -31.73
CA SER A 559 16.26 -21.68 -30.35
C SER A 559 17.72 -21.23 -30.23
N ALA A 560 18.57 -21.56 -31.19
CA ALA A 560 19.95 -21.08 -31.26
C ALA A 560 20.02 -19.55 -31.44
N GLY A 561 19.14 -18.99 -32.27
CA GLY A 561 18.99 -17.55 -32.49
C GLY A 561 18.58 -16.78 -31.22
N PHE A 562 17.56 -17.25 -30.51
CA PHE A 562 17.17 -16.70 -29.20
C PHE A 562 18.33 -16.75 -28.22
N SER A 563 19.04 -17.86 -28.17
CA SER A 563 20.17 -18.06 -27.25
C SER A 563 21.31 -17.10 -27.52
N LEU A 564 21.71 -16.96 -28.79
CA LEU A 564 22.75 -16.01 -29.21
C LEU A 564 22.36 -14.57 -28.86
N GLY A 565 21.09 -14.23 -29.13
CA GLY A 565 20.50 -12.95 -28.78
C GLY A 565 20.51 -12.67 -27.27
N LEU A 566 20.17 -13.66 -26.44
CA LEU A 566 20.21 -13.54 -24.98
C LEU A 566 21.63 -13.32 -24.45
N VAL A 567 22.63 -14.03 -24.99
CA VAL A 567 24.03 -13.89 -24.54
C VAL A 567 24.58 -12.48 -24.77
N ALA A 568 24.21 -11.86 -25.89
CA ALA A 568 24.63 -10.51 -26.26
C ALA A 568 23.50 -9.45 -26.14
N LEU A 569 22.53 -9.70 -25.24
CA LEU A 569 21.32 -8.90 -25.10
C LEU A 569 21.59 -7.41 -24.90
N GLY A 570 21.20 -6.60 -25.89
CA GLY A 570 21.34 -5.14 -25.90
C GLY A 570 22.79 -4.62 -25.88
N ARG A 571 23.78 -5.46 -26.23
CA ARG A 571 25.22 -5.14 -26.21
C ARG A 571 25.88 -5.26 -27.57
N GLY A 572 25.11 -5.11 -28.65
CA GLY A 572 25.61 -5.23 -30.03
C GLY A 572 26.72 -4.23 -30.40
N GLU A 573 26.79 -3.08 -29.71
CA GLU A 573 27.78 -2.02 -30.00
C GLU A 573 29.06 -2.11 -29.14
N ASP A 574 29.00 -2.82 -28.00
CA ASP A 574 30.03 -2.76 -26.95
C ASP A 574 31.30 -3.58 -27.25
N ALA A 575 31.27 -4.51 -28.21
CA ALA A 575 32.43 -5.38 -28.52
C ALA A 575 32.91 -5.21 -29.97
N LEU A 576 33.80 -4.23 -30.16
CA LEU A 576 34.39 -3.87 -31.45
C LEU A 576 35.26 -5.01 -32.02
N GLY A 577 34.93 -5.48 -33.23
CA GLY A 577 35.74 -6.40 -34.04
C GLY A 577 35.21 -7.83 -34.13
N PHE A 578 35.06 -8.52 -33.01
CA PHE A 578 34.57 -9.92 -33.00
C PHE A 578 33.09 -10.02 -33.39
N LEU A 579 32.24 -9.12 -32.87
CA LEU A 579 30.81 -9.12 -33.18
C LEU A 579 30.53 -8.84 -34.65
N ASN A 580 31.34 -8.03 -35.34
CA ASN A 580 31.13 -7.71 -36.76
C ASN A 580 31.14 -8.98 -37.62
N SER A 581 32.11 -9.87 -37.40
CA SER A 581 32.18 -11.17 -38.11
C SER A 581 30.97 -12.07 -37.84
N LEU A 582 30.42 -12.04 -36.63
CA LEU A 582 29.21 -12.77 -36.28
C LEU A 582 27.97 -12.16 -36.96
N VAL A 583 27.85 -10.84 -36.93
CA VAL A 583 26.75 -10.08 -37.54
C VAL A 583 26.72 -10.29 -39.05
N ASP A 584 27.86 -10.23 -39.73
CA ASP A 584 27.94 -10.49 -41.17
C ASP A 584 27.51 -11.92 -41.52
N ARG A 585 27.90 -12.90 -40.70
CA ARG A 585 27.45 -14.28 -40.86
C ARG A 585 25.96 -14.47 -40.56
N LEU A 586 25.38 -13.71 -39.63
CA LEU A 586 23.92 -13.69 -39.43
C LEU A 586 23.20 -13.11 -40.65
N PHE A 587 23.73 -12.07 -41.29
CA PHE A 587 23.17 -11.55 -42.54
C PHE A 587 23.29 -12.54 -43.70
N GLN A 588 24.36 -13.34 -43.76
CA GLN A 588 24.44 -14.47 -44.70
C GLN A 588 23.32 -15.49 -44.46
N TYR A 589 22.99 -15.79 -43.21
CA TYR A 589 21.88 -16.68 -42.83
C TYR A 589 20.47 -16.13 -43.15
N ILE A 590 20.34 -14.81 -43.36
CA ILE A 590 19.09 -14.16 -43.78
C ILE A 590 18.95 -14.11 -45.31
N GLY A 591 20.02 -14.42 -46.06
CA GLY A 591 20.08 -14.33 -47.52
C GLY A 591 20.73 -13.04 -48.06
N GLY A 592 21.55 -12.35 -47.25
CA GLY A 592 22.31 -11.18 -47.69
C GLY A 592 23.30 -11.52 -48.80
N LYS A 593 23.23 -10.80 -49.92
CA LYS A 593 24.20 -10.89 -51.02
C LYS A 593 25.41 -10.02 -50.70
N GLU A 594 26.44 -10.57 -50.05
CA GLU A 594 27.74 -9.91 -50.02
C GLU A 594 28.90 -10.90 -50.21
N MET A 595 29.80 -10.49 -51.11
CA MET A 595 30.98 -11.18 -51.60
C MET A 595 32.12 -11.11 -50.59
N HIS A 596 32.34 -12.15 -49.79
CA HIS A 596 33.66 -12.44 -49.28
C HIS A 596 33.95 -13.93 -49.40
N ASN A 597 34.91 -14.22 -50.28
CA ASN A 597 35.41 -15.55 -50.62
C ASN A 597 36.36 -16.06 -49.51
N GLU A 598 35.92 -16.03 -48.24
CA GLU A 598 36.65 -16.70 -47.17
C GLU A 598 36.11 -18.11 -47.03
N ARG A 599 36.90 -19.07 -47.53
CA ARG A 599 36.76 -20.48 -47.19
C ARG A 599 36.59 -20.61 -45.67
N PRO A 600 35.59 -21.36 -45.16
CA PRO A 600 35.43 -21.54 -43.71
C PRO A 600 36.65 -22.27 -43.15
N LEU A 601 37.49 -21.57 -42.38
CA LEU A 601 38.77 -22.07 -41.86
C LEU A 601 38.66 -23.01 -40.64
N PHE A 602 37.47 -23.55 -40.31
CA PHE A 602 37.32 -24.53 -39.22
C PHE A 602 36.32 -25.66 -39.48
N LEU A 603 36.16 -26.06 -40.74
CA LEU A 603 35.64 -27.39 -41.08
C LEU A 603 36.49 -27.93 -42.23
N THR A 604 37.63 -28.55 -41.92
CA THR A 604 38.19 -29.56 -42.82
C THR A 604 37.13 -30.65 -42.96
N PRO A 605 36.58 -30.92 -44.16
CA PRO A 605 35.73 -32.07 -44.35
C PRO A 605 36.62 -33.30 -44.15
N SER A 606 36.35 -34.09 -43.11
CA SER A 606 36.80 -35.48 -43.16
C SER A 606 36.12 -36.11 -44.37
N THR A 607 36.91 -36.70 -45.24
CA THR A 607 36.50 -37.39 -46.48
C THR A 607 35.47 -38.52 -46.27
N ASP A 608 35.05 -38.80 -45.05
CA ASP A 608 34.04 -39.81 -44.70
C ASP A 608 32.59 -39.30 -44.63
N GLU A 609 32.32 -37.98 -44.56
CA GLU A 609 30.94 -37.47 -44.48
C GLU A 609 30.17 -37.47 -45.81
N GLN A 610 30.84 -37.72 -46.94
CA GLN A 610 30.17 -37.77 -48.25
C GLN A 610 29.36 -39.06 -48.48
N ASN A 611 29.53 -40.10 -47.65
CA ASN A 611 28.88 -41.39 -47.85
C ASN A 611 27.66 -41.65 -46.95
N HIS A 612 27.28 -40.71 -46.08
CA HIS A 612 26.06 -40.79 -45.27
C HIS A 612 25.01 -39.74 -45.68
N GLY A 613 24.77 -39.59 -46.99
CA GLY A 613 23.61 -38.87 -47.52
C GLY A 613 22.33 -39.68 -47.33
N ALA A 614 21.86 -39.83 -46.10
CA ALA A 614 20.63 -40.57 -45.79
C ALA A 614 19.36 -39.70 -46.02
N GLY A 615 18.81 -39.80 -47.24
CA GLY A 615 17.40 -40.15 -47.45
C GLY A 615 16.28 -39.10 -47.50
N GLN A 616 16.32 -37.93 -46.82
CA GLN A 616 15.11 -37.08 -46.72
C GLN A 616 15.20 -35.62 -47.22
N MET A 617 16.38 -34.99 -47.30
CA MET A 617 16.54 -33.66 -47.91
C MET A 617 17.86 -33.55 -48.70
N MET A 618 17.80 -32.97 -49.90
CA MET A 618 18.97 -32.58 -50.68
C MET A 618 19.35 -31.15 -50.30
N ASP A 619 20.11 -30.96 -49.23
CA ASP A 619 20.68 -29.64 -48.91
C ASP A 619 21.64 -29.25 -50.07
N GLY A 620 21.28 -28.23 -50.87
CA GLY A 620 22.15 -27.68 -51.91
C GLY A 620 23.43 -27.07 -51.33
N THR A 621 24.37 -26.66 -52.19
CA THR A 621 25.62 -26.00 -51.76
C THR A 621 25.42 -24.63 -51.06
N ALA A 622 24.20 -24.07 -51.12
CA ALA A 622 23.81 -22.83 -50.47
C ALA A 622 23.10 -23.05 -49.11
N VAL A 623 23.26 -22.10 -48.20
CA VAL A 623 22.56 -22.07 -46.89
C VAL A 623 21.04 -22.12 -47.10
N ASN A 624 20.35 -22.98 -46.33
CA ASN A 624 18.89 -23.04 -46.34
C ASN A 624 18.28 -21.88 -45.54
N VAL A 625 17.97 -20.79 -46.24
CA VAL A 625 17.42 -19.55 -45.68
C VAL A 625 16.09 -19.79 -44.94
N ASP A 626 15.27 -20.74 -45.38
CA ASP A 626 13.98 -21.03 -44.74
C ASP A 626 14.12 -21.55 -43.30
N VAL A 627 15.26 -22.16 -42.97
CA VAL A 627 15.57 -22.65 -41.61
C VAL A 627 16.35 -21.60 -40.82
N THR A 628 17.33 -20.95 -41.44
CA THR A 628 18.30 -20.11 -40.71
C THR A 628 17.86 -18.65 -40.53
N ALA A 629 17.02 -18.12 -41.43
CA ALA A 629 16.59 -16.72 -41.39
C ALA A 629 15.83 -16.32 -40.10
N PRO A 630 14.81 -17.06 -39.62
CA PRO A 630 14.05 -16.62 -38.44
C PRO A 630 14.93 -16.55 -37.18
N GLY A 631 15.83 -17.53 -36.99
CA GLY A 631 16.81 -17.51 -35.90
C GLY A 631 17.79 -16.34 -35.99
N ALA A 632 18.29 -16.05 -37.19
CA ALA A 632 19.21 -14.94 -37.39
C ALA A 632 18.57 -13.56 -37.20
N ILE A 633 17.33 -13.36 -37.67
CA ILE A 633 16.57 -12.11 -37.48
C ILE A 633 16.36 -11.84 -35.98
N ILE A 634 15.96 -12.87 -35.22
CA ILE A 634 15.77 -12.78 -33.77
C ILE A 634 17.08 -12.49 -33.04
N ALA A 635 18.17 -13.16 -33.42
CA ALA A 635 19.48 -12.93 -32.81
C ALA A 635 19.89 -11.45 -32.96
N LEU A 636 19.76 -10.90 -34.18
CA LEU A 636 20.03 -9.47 -34.44
C LEU A 636 19.11 -8.55 -33.63
N ALA A 637 17.82 -8.87 -33.55
CA ALA A 637 16.84 -8.08 -32.79
C ALA A 637 17.22 -7.98 -31.30
N LEU A 638 17.65 -9.07 -30.68
CA LEU A 638 18.02 -9.12 -29.27
C LEU A 638 19.43 -8.56 -29.01
N MET A 639 20.39 -8.80 -29.92
CA MET A 639 21.74 -8.24 -29.83
C MET A 639 21.72 -6.70 -29.84
N PHE A 640 20.93 -6.12 -30.74
CA PHE A 640 20.81 -4.67 -30.94
C PHE A 640 19.57 -4.06 -30.27
N LEU A 641 18.98 -4.77 -29.29
CA LEU A 641 17.77 -4.33 -28.59
C LEU A 641 17.97 -2.95 -27.94
N LYS A 642 17.13 -1.98 -28.31
CA LYS A 642 17.17 -0.58 -27.84
C LYS A 642 18.50 0.15 -28.06
N THR A 643 19.27 -0.24 -29.08
CA THR A 643 20.53 0.44 -29.44
C THR A 643 20.33 1.62 -30.39
N GLU A 644 19.18 1.72 -31.06
CA GLU A 644 18.91 2.76 -32.08
C GLU A 644 19.88 2.71 -33.29
N SER A 645 20.47 1.55 -33.56
CA SER A 645 21.46 1.36 -34.63
C SER A 645 20.83 1.35 -36.03
N GLU A 646 20.89 2.49 -36.72
CA GLU A 646 20.37 2.62 -38.09
C GLU A 646 21.10 1.73 -39.11
N ALA A 647 22.39 1.47 -38.91
CA ALA A 647 23.20 0.65 -39.81
C ALA A 647 22.67 -0.79 -39.92
N VAL A 648 22.33 -1.41 -38.79
CA VAL A 648 21.76 -2.78 -38.76
C VAL A 648 20.35 -2.79 -39.32
N VAL A 649 19.53 -1.79 -38.99
CA VAL A 649 18.14 -1.66 -39.46
C VAL A 649 18.08 -1.46 -40.98
N SER A 650 19.05 -0.76 -41.57
CA SER A 650 19.14 -0.57 -43.03
C SER A 650 19.40 -1.89 -43.77
N ARG A 651 20.20 -2.80 -43.19
CA ARG A 651 20.46 -4.14 -43.72
C ARG A 651 19.28 -5.09 -43.50
N LEU A 652 18.47 -4.88 -42.45
CA LEU A 652 17.20 -5.58 -42.20
C LEU A 652 16.02 -4.92 -42.95
N SER A 653 16.17 -4.62 -44.24
CA SER A 653 15.12 -3.93 -45.00
C SER A 653 13.86 -4.80 -45.20
N ILE A 654 12.70 -4.16 -45.09
CA ILE A 654 11.43 -4.73 -45.59
C ILE A 654 11.50 -4.70 -47.12
N PRO A 655 11.13 -5.78 -47.83
CA PRO A 655 11.15 -5.82 -49.30
C PRO A 655 10.51 -4.56 -49.92
N GLN A 656 11.28 -3.85 -50.75
CA GLN A 656 10.84 -2.60 -51.41
C GLN A 656 10.49 -2.82 -52.88
N THR A 657 10.89 -3.94 -53.47
CA THR A 657 10.62 -4.30 -54.86
C THR A 657 9.67 -5.50 -54.93
N HIS A 658 8.91 -5.60 -56.03
CA HIS A 658 8.03 -6.75 -56.28
C HIS A 658 8.82 -8.05 -56.36
N PHE A 659 10.01 -8.02 -56.97
CA PHE A 659 10.93 -9.16 -57.01
C PHE A 659 11.28 -9.63 -55.60
N ASP A 660 11.72 -8.75 -54.69
CA ASP A 660 12.11 -9.14 -53.33
C ASP A 660 10.95 -9.74 -52.52
N LEU A 661 9.71 -9.30 -52.79
CA LEU A 661 8.50 -9.83 -52.13
C LEU A 661 8.23 -11.29 -52.51
N GLN A 662 8.57 -11.71 -53.74
CA GLN A 662 8.38 -13.10 -54.19
C GLN A 662 9.39 -14.09 -53.57
N TYR A 663 10.57 -13.61 -53.15
CA TYR A 663 11.63 -14.46 -52.59
C TYR A 663 11.62 -14.55 -51.06
N VAL A 664 10.92 -13.64 -50.37
CA VAL A 664 10.88 -13.60 -48.90
C VAL A 664 9.52 -14.08 -48.41
N ARG A 665 9.52 -15.14 -47.59
CA ARG A 665 8.28 -15.62 -46.97
C ARG A 665 7.60 -14.53 -46.11
N PRO A 666 6.26 -14.42 -46.12
CA PRO A 666 5.53 -13.38 -45.38
C PRO A 666 5.77 -13.37 -43.86
N ASP A 667 5.97 -14.53 -43.25
CA ASP A 667 6.28 -14.65 -41.82
C ASP A 667 7.65 -14.08 -41.46
N PHE A 668 8.63 -14.14 -42.38
CA PHE A 668 9.92 -13.47 -42.20
C PHE A 668 9.79 -11.95 -42.31
N ILE A 669 8.86 -11.44 -43.13
CA ILE A 669 8.57 -10.00 -43.19
C ILE A 669 8.06 -9.51 -41.83
N MET A 670 7.13 -10.24 -41.21
CA MET A 670 6.66 -9.93 -39.86
C MET A 670 7.81 -9.92 -38.84
N LEU A 671 8.70 -10.92 -38.85
CA LEU A 671 9.86 -10.96 -37.96
C LEU A 671 10.84 -9.81 -38.21
N ARG A 672 11.06 -9.40 -39.48
CA ARG A 672 11.89 -8.23 -39.81
C ARG A 672 11.29 -6.95 -39.26
N VAL A 673 9.97 -6.75 -39.37
CA VAL A 673 9.29 -5.59 -38.79
C VAL A 673 9.47 -5.55 -37.27
N ILE A 674 9.23 -6.67 -36.59
CA ILE A 674 9.44 -6.79 -35.14
C ILE A 674 10.90 -6.47 -34.78
N ALA A 675 11.87 -7.05 -35.48
CA ALA A 675 13.29 -6.82 -35.23
C ALA A 675 13.69 -5.35 -35.38
N ARG A 676 13.28 -4.70 -36.48
CA ARG A 676 13.57 -3.28 -36.73
C ARG A 676 13.01 -2.38 -35.63
N ASN A 677 11.77 -2.64 -35.20
CA ASN A 677 11.11 -1.83 -34.17
C ASN A 677 11.70 -2.06 -32.77
N LEU A 678 12.18 -3.27 -32.47
CA LEU A 678 12.89 -3.54 -31.21
C LEU A 678 14.27 -2.88 -31.15
N ILE A 679 14.94 -2.73 -32.29
CA ILE A 679 16.20 -1.96 -32.39
C ILE A 679 15.92 -0.46 -32.26
N MET A 680 14.93 0.06 -33.00
CA MET A 680 14.49 1.47 -33.00
C MET A 680 13.38 1.73 -31.97
N TRP A 681 13.66 1.40 -30.71
CA TRP A 681 12.68 1.33 -29.61
C TRP A 681 12.00 2.66 -29.27
N SER A 682 12.76 3.76 -29.29
CA SER A 682 12.29 5.12 -28.96
C SER A 682 11.29 5.67 -29.98
N ARG A 683 11.37 5.20 -31.24
CA ARG A 683 10.51 5.67 -32.34
C ARG A 683 9.13 5.01 -32.37
N VAL A 684 8.86 4.03 -31.50
CA VAL A 684 7.57 3.32 -31.45
C VAL A 684 6.55 4.15 -30.67
N HIS A 685 5.51 4.66 -31.36
CA HIS A 685 4.43 5.43 -30.74
C HIS A 685 3.04 4.91 -31.14
N PRO A 686 2.03 4.99 -30.24
CA PRO A 686 0.69 4.48 -30.48
C PRO A 686 -0.12 5.46 -31.34
N SER A 687 0.17 5.52 -32.64
CA SER A 687 -0.65 6.26 -33.61
C SER A 687 -0.86 5.47 -34.90
N ASN A 688 -1.98 5.72 -35.57
CA ASN A 688 -2.25 5.10 -36.85
C ASN A 688 -1.21 5.50 -37.92
N ASP A 689 -0.79 6.77 -37.91
CA ASP A 689 0.24 7.29 -38.81
C ASP A 689 1.57 6.53 -38.67
N TRP A 690 1.90 6.09 -37.46
CA TRP A 690 3.10 5.29 -37.21
C TRP A 690 3.02 3.93 -37.88
N ILE A 691 1.92 3.20 -37.68
CA ILE A 691 1.73 1.88 -38.29
C ILE A 691 1.76 2.01 -39.81
N GLN A 692 1.10 3.04 -40.35
CA GLN A 692 1.12 3.33 -41.78
C GLN A 692 2.53 3.67 -42.30
N SER A 693 3.39 4.31 -41.50
CA SER A 693 4.78 4.61 -41.89
C SER A 693 5.66 3.36 -42.08
N GLN A 694 5.30 2.23 -41.46
CA GLN A 694 6.05 0.97 -41.56
C GLN A 694 5.82 0.23 -42.88
N ILE A 695 4.73 0.54 -43.60
CA ILE A 695 4.32 -0.16 -44.81
C ILE A 695 5.04 0.46 -46.03
N PRO A 696 5.80 -0.32 -46.81
CA PRO A 696 6.45 0.14 -48.04
C PRO A 696 5.45 0.70 -49.06
N ASN A 697 5.86 1.72 -49.81
CA ASN A 697 5.01 2.38 -50.81
C ASN A 697 4.46 1.40 -51.86
N ILE A 698 5.26 0.38 -52.25
CA ILE A 698 4.84 -0.64 -53.23
C ILE A 698 3.69 -1.51 -52.72
N VAL A 699 3.69 -1.84 -51.42
CA VAL A 699 2.62 -2.60 -50.77
C VAL A 699 1.38 -1.71 -50.61
N LYS A 700 1.55 -0.43 -50.24
CA LYS A 700 0.44 0.53 -50.18
C LYS A 700 -0.24 0.72 -51.54
N SER A 701 0.53 0.91 -52.62
CA SER A 701 -0.03 1.05 -53.96
C SER A 701 -0.72 -0.23 -54.43
N GLY A 702 -0.14 -1.40 -54.12
CA GLY A 702 -0.74 -2.69 -54.43
C GLY A 702 -2.07 -2.91 -53.71
N VAL A 703 -2.16 -2.53 -52.42
CA VAL A 703 -3.38 -2.67 -51.61
C VAL A 703 -4.47 -1.65 -51.96
N ASN A 704 -4.10 -0.40 -52.25
CA ASN A 704 -5.07 0.63 -52.66
C ASN A 704 -5.65 0.36 -54.05
N GLY A 705 -4.88 -0.28 -54.94
CA GLY A 705 -5.35 -0.69 -56.27
C GLY A 705 -6.45 -1.77 -56.25
N LEU A 706 -6.79 -2.34 -55.10
CA LEU A 706 -7.91 -3.29 -54.95
C LEU A 706 -9.30 -2.63 -54.94
N GLU A 707 -9.39 -1.33 -54.63
CA GLU A 707 -10.66 -0.59 -54.60
C GLU A 707 -11.09 -0.13 -56.01
N ASP A 708 -10.13 0.05 -56.92
CA ASP A 708 -10.37 0.43 -58.31
C ASP A 708 -10.61 -0.83 -59.16
N HIS A 709 -11.88 -1.11 -59.46
CA HIS A 709 -12.29 -2.17 -60.38
C HIS A 709 -11.70 -1.99 -61.80
N VAL A 710 -10.49 -2.51 -62.07
CA VAL A 710 -10.01 -2.74 -63.45
C VAL A 710 -9.25 -4.08 -63.52
N ASN A 711 -9.75 -4.96 -64.40
CA ASN A 711 -9.42 -6.36 -64.62
C ASN A 711 -7.98 -6.67 -65.14
N ASP A 712 -6.94 -5.94 -64.75
CA ASP A 712 -5.60 -6.08 -65.36
C ASP A 712 -4.43 -6.37 -64.37
N MET A 713 -4.70 -6.66 -63.10
CA MET A 713 -3.66 -7.19 -62.19
C MET A 713 -3.79 -8.71 -62.08
N ASP A 714 -2.72 -9.46 -62.37
CA ASP A 714 -2.69 -10.90 -62.19
C ASP A 714 -3.06 -11.26 -60.73
N GLU A 715 -4.01 -12.18 -60.51
CA GLU A 715 -4.50 -12.56 -59.18
C GLU A 715 -3.38 -12.95 -58.19
N MET A 716 -2.28 -13.52 -58.72
CA MET A 716 -1.08 -13.93 -57.98
C MET A 716 -0.26 -12.75 -57.43
N ASP A 717 -0.28 -11.60 -58.12
CA ASP A 717 0.41 -10.39 -57.68
C ASP A 717 -0.34 -9.73 -56.53
N ALA A 718 -1.68 -9.72 -56.57
CA ALA A 718 -2.51 -9.19 -55.49
C ALA A 718 -2.36 -9.99 -54.18
N GLU A 719 -2.31 -11.33 -54.25
CA GLU A 719 -2.09 -12.20 -53.07
C GLU A 719 -0.79 -11.84 -52.33
N THR A 720 0.31 -11.68 -53.07
CA THR A 720 1.63 -11.38 -52.49
C THR A 720 1.63 -10.03 -51.75
N PHE A 721 1.01 -9.00 -52.33
CA PHE A 721 0.89 -7.68 -51.68
C PHE A 721 0.04 -7.73 -50.42
N VAL A 722 -1.10 -8.43 -50.46
CA VAL A 722 -2.01 -8.52 -49.31
C VAL A 722 -1.40 -9.36 -48.18
N GLN A 723 -0.74 -10.47 -48.49
CA GLN A 723 -0.01 -11.26 -47.49
C GLN A 723 1.11 -10.46 -46.81
N ALA A 724 1.87 -9.67 -47.58
CA ALA A 724 2.89 -8.78 -47.04
C ALA A 724 2.27 -7.69 -46.14
N TYR A 725 1.19 -7.05 -46.59
CA TYR A 725 0.49 -6.02 -45.82
C TYR A 725 0.02 -6.53 -44.44
N VAL A 726 -0.67 -7.67 -44.42
CA VAL A 726 -1.21 -8.26 -43.19
C VAL A 726 -0.09 -8.61 -42.19
N ASN A 727 1.02 -9.19 -42.67
CA ASN A 727 2.16 -9.55 -41.82
C ASN A 727 2.94 -8.32 -41.32
N ILE A 728 3.06 -7.25 -42.12
CA ILE A 728 3.68 -5.99 -41.69
C ILE A 728 2.87 -5.33 -40.59
N VAL A 729 1.55 -5.21 -40.78
CA VAL A 729 0.63 -4.61 -39.80
C VAL A 729 0.65 -5.43 -38.50
N ALA A 730 0.55 -6.77 -38.58
CA ALA A 730 0.63 -7.63 -37.41
C ALA A 730 1.97 -7.47 -36.67
N GLY A 731 3.10 -7.42 -37.39
CA GLY A 731 4.42 -7.18 -36.80
C GLY A 731 4.54 -5.82 -36.10
N ALA A 732 3.95 -4.77 -36.67
CA ALA A 732 3.89 -3.45 -36.05
C ALA A 732 3.04 -3.46 -34.76
N CYS A 733 1.89 -4.14 -34.76
CA CYS A 733 1.04 -4.30 -33.58
C CYS A 733 1.74 -5.10 -32.46
N ILE A 734 2.48 -6.16 -32.79
CA ILE A 734 3.28 -6.93 -31.82
C ILE A 734 4.37 -6.04 -31.21
N SER A 735 5.03 -5.22 -32.02
CA SER A 735 6.04 -4.28 -31.56
C SER A 735 5.46 -3.26 -30.58
N LEU A 736 4.25 -2.76 -30.86
CA LEU A 736 3.53 -1.86 -29.96
C LEU A 736 3.16 -2.55 -28.63
N GLY A 737 2.70 -3.81 -28.70
CA GLY A 737 2.43 -4.63 -27.53
C GLY A 737 3.65 -4.84 -26.63
N LEU A 738 4.82 -5.11 -27.22
CA LEU A 738 6.08 -5.24 -26.49
C LEU A 738 6.55 -3.89 -25.89
N ARG A 739 6.40 -2.78 -26.63
CA ARG A 739 6.80 -1.43 -26.18
C ARG A 739 6.02 -0.94 -24.96
N PHE A 740 4.73 -1.21 -24.93
CA PHE A 740 3.78 -0.76 -23.91
C PHE A 740 3.32 -1.90 -22.98
N ALA A 741 4.14 -2.94 -22.84
CA ALA A 741 3.80 -4.10 -22.02
C ALA A 741 3.54 -3.69 -20.56
N GLY A 742 2.33 -3.97 -20.06
CA GLY A 742 1.93 -3.66 -18.69
C GLY A 742 1.86 -2.17 -18.33
N THR A 743 1.81 -1.26 -19.31
CA THR A 743 1.70 0.19 -19.03
C THR A 743 0.26 0.66 -18.83
N LYS A 744 -0.75 -0.11 -19.28
CA LYS A 744 -2.16 0.29 -19.29
C LYS A 744 -2.39 1.60 -20.08
N ASP A 745 -1.60 1.84 -21.11
CA ASP A 745 -1.75 3.02 -21.97
C ASP A 745 -3.05 2.96 -22.78
N GLY A 746 -3.86 4.02 -22.68
CA GLY A 746 -5.17 4.09 -23.33
C GLY A 746 -5.09 4.19 -24.86
N ASN A 747 -4.12 4.94 -25.39
CA ASN A 747 -3.98 5.16 -26.83
C ASN A 747 -3.52 3.88 -27.53
N ALA A 748 -2.54 3.17 -26.94
CA ALA A 748 -2.09 1.88 -27.46
C ALA A 748 -3.21 0.83 -27.41
N GLN A 749 -4.02 0.83 -26.35
CA GLN A 749 -5.16 -0.06 -26.20
C GLN A 749 -6.23 0.18 -27.27
N GLU A 750 -6.62 1.43 -27.50
CA GLU A 750 -7.63 1.80 -28.49
C GLU A 750 -7.19 1.44 -29.91
N LEU A 751 -5.97 1.81 -30.29
CA LEU A 751 -5.40 1.50 -31.60
C LEU A 751 -5.35 -0.02 -31.87
N LEU A 752 -4.81 -0.80 -30.93
CA LEU A 752 -4.76 -2.26 -31.08
C LEU A 752 -6.17 -2.90 -31.13
N TYR A 753 -7.13 -2.33 -30.40
CA TYR A 753 -8.52 -2.78 -30.44
C TYR A 753 -9.17 -2.49 -31.80
N GLU A 754 -8.95 -1.30 -32.38
CA GLU A 754 -9.42 -0.95 -33.73
C GLU A 754 -8.88 -1.93 -34.78
N TYR A 755 -7.58 -2.21 -34.78
CA TYR A 755 -6.98 -3.19 -35.68
C TYR A 755 -7.52 -4.61 -35.44
N ALA A 756 -7.72 -5.02 -34.18
CA ALA A 756 -8.32 -6.33 -33.88
C ALA A 756 -9.76 -6.44 -34.43
N VAL A 757 -10.56 -5.39 -34.29
CA VAL A 757 -11.94 -5.35 -34.83
C VAL A 757 -11.91 -5.32 -36.36
N TYR A 758 -10.97 -4.60 -36.97
CA TYR A 758 -10.78 -4.57 -38.42
C TYR A 758 -10.50 -5.97 -38.99
N PHE A 759 -9.49 -6.69 -38.45
CA PHE A 759 -9.18 -8.06 -38.88
C PHE A 759 -10.35 -9.02 -38.61
N LEU A 760 -11.08 -8.83 -37.52
CA LEU A 760 -12.27 -9.62 -37.23
C LEU A 760 -13.37 -9.40 -38.28
N ASN A 761 -13.61 -8.15 -38.68
CA ASN A 761 -14.63 -7.80 -39.67
C ASN A 761 -14.33 -8.38 -41.06
N GLU A 762 -13.06 -8.50 -41.45
CA GLU A 762 -12.65 -9.15 -42.70
C GLU A 762 -12.91 -10.67 -42.71
N ILE A 763 -12.84 -11.31 -41.53
CA ILE A 763 -13.14 -12.75 -41.37
C ILE A 763 -14.65 -12.99 -41.27
N LYS A 764 -15.34 -12.19 -40.45
CA LYS A 764 -16.77 -12.26 -40.21
C LYS A 764 -17.27 -10.84 -39.91
N HIS A 765 -18.17 -10.34 -40.74
CA HIS A 765 -18.71 -8.99 -40.56
C HIS A 765 -19.56 -8.91 -39.28
N VAL A 766 -19.02 -8.35 -38.20
CA VAL A 766 -19.67 -8.24 -36.89
C VAL A 766 -20.23 -6.83 -36.66
N CYS A 767 -19.52 -5.79 -37.10
CA CYS A 767 -19.93 -4.40 -36.89
C CYS A 767 -19.64 -3.53 -38.12
N ALA A 768 -20.57 -2.65 -38.49
CA ALA A 768 -20.33 -1.65 -39.53
C ALA A 768 -19.40 -0.57 -38.99
N THR A 769 -18.09 -0.70 -39.23
CA THR A 769 -17.12 0.36 -38.90
C THR A 769 -17.42 1.59 -39.75
N SER A 770 -17.78 2.70 -39.09
CA SER A 770 -17.97 4.01 -39.71
C SER A 770 -16.61 4.68 -39.93
N GLY A 771 -15.91 4.33 -41.01
CA GLY A 771 -14.69 5.02 -41.41
C GLY A 771 -14.04 4.42 -42.66
N ASN A 772 -13.79 5.23 -43.68
CA ASN A 772 -13.09 4.88 -44.93
C ASN A 772 -11.56 4.74 -44.74
N ALA A 773 -11.08 4.29 -43.57
CA ALA A 773 -9.65 4.36 -43.21
C ALA A 773 -8.86 3.08 -43.50
N PHE A 774 -9.53 1.92 -43.66
CA PHE A 774 -8.86 0.63 -43.87
C PHE A 774 -9.26 -0.03 -45.19
N PRO A 775 -8.33 -0.71 -45.90
CA PRO A 775 -8.63 -1.44 -47.13
C PRO A 775 -9.64 -2.57 -46.88
N LYS A 776 -10.58 -2.79 -47.80
CA LYS A 776 -11.63 -3.84 -47.68
C LYS A 776 -11.38 -4.99 -48.65
N GLY A 777 -11.79 -6.20 -48.25
CA GLY A 777 -11.78 -7.38 -49.14
C GLY A 777 -10.47 -8.17 -49.14
N LEU A 778 -9.70 -8.10 -48.06
CA LEU A 778 -8.45 -8.85 -47.88
C LEU A 778 -8.69 -10.37 -47.88
N SER A 779 -9.85 -10.80 -47.38
CA SER A 779 -10.24 -12.21 -47.29
C SER A 779 -10.40 -12.93 -48.63
N ARG A 780 -10.41 -12.19 -49.76
CA ARG A 780 -10.41 -12.75 -51.11
C ARG A 780 -9.04 -13.25 -51.56
N TYR A 781 -7.95 -12.68 -51.01
CA TYR A 781 -6.58 -12.88 -51.48
C TYR A 781 -5.68 -13.56 -50.45
N VAL A 782 -6.13 -13.71 -49.21
CA VAL A 782 -5.35 -14.35 -48.14
C VAL A 782 -6.16 -15.48 -47.53
N ASP A 783 -5.48 -16.57 -47.21
CA ASP A 783 -6.09 -17.69 -46.52
C ASP A 783 -6.63 -17.25 -45.15
N ARG A 784 -7.77 -17.82 -44.80
CA ARG A 784 -8.42 -17.53 -43.54
C ARG A 784 -7.53 -17.85 -42.32
N GLY A 785 -6.64 -18.84 -42.42
CA GLY A 785 -5.72 -19.23 -41.35
C GLY A 785 -4.76 -18.12 -40.98
N THR A 786 -4.14 -17.48 -41.98
CA THR A 786 -3.22 -16.35 -41.78
C THR A 786 -3.92 -15.14 -41.16
N LEU A 787 -5.14 -14.81 -41.62
CA LEU A 787 -5.94 -13.74 -41.02
C LEU A 787 -6.29 -14.02 -39.55
N GLU A 788 -6.67 -15.26 -39.23
CA GLU A 788 -6.93 -15.67 -37.84
C GLU A 788 -5.66 -15.58 -36.99
N ILE A 789 -4.51 -16.03 -37.48
CA ILE A 789 -3.23 -15.93 -36.74
C ILE A 789 -2.92 -14.46 -36.44
N CYS A 790 -3.00 -13.58 -37.44
CA CYS A 790 -2.70 -12.15 -37.27
C CYS A 790 -3.67 -11.50 -36.28
N LEU A 791 -4.97 -11.78 -36.38
CA LEU A 791 -5.97 -11.33 -35.40
C LEU A 791 -5.59 -11.75 -33.97
N HIS A 792 -5.26 -13.03 -33.78
CA HIS A 792 -4.95 -13.57 -32.45
C HIS A 792 -3.64 -13.01 -31.88
N LEU A 793 -2.63 -12.73 -32.72
CA LEU A 793 -1.38 -12.08 -32.31
C LEU A 793 -1.60 -10.60 -31.92
N ILE A 794 -2.45 -9.87 -32.65
CA ILE A 794 -2.83 -8.49 -32.30
C ILE A 794 -3.59 -8.48 -30.96
N VAL A 795 -4.54 -9.40 -30.79
CA VAL A 795 -5.31 -9.54 -29.54
C VAL A 795 -4.41 -9.94 -28.36
N LEU A 796 -3.43 -10.82 -28.59
CA LEU A 796 -2.43 -11.16 -27.57
C LEU A 796 -1.58 -9.94 -27.20
N SER A 797 -1.19 -9.13 -28.19
CA SER A 797 -0.45 -7.87 -27.97
C SER A 797 -1.29 -6.85 -27.19
N LEU A 798 -2.59 -6.73 -27.49
CA LEU A 798 -3.54 -5.93 -26.72
C LEU A 798 -3.62 -6.36 -25.25
N SER A 799 -3.64 -7.66 -24.99
CA SER A 799 -3.61 -8.21 -23.63
C SER A 799 -2.26 -8.00 -22.91
N VAL A 800 -1.14 -7.93 -23.64
CA VAL A 800 0.17 -7.61 -23.07
C VAL A 800 0.24 -6.15 -22.62
N VAL A 801 -0.33 -5.21 -23.38
CA VAL A 801 -0.46 -3.80 -22.95
C VAL A 801 -1.31 -3.66 -21.69
N MET A 802 -2.45 -4.36 -21.68
CA MET A 802 -3.43 -4.32 -20.58
C MET A 802 -3.18 -5.37 -19.49
N ALA A 803 -1.96 -5.94 -19.41
CA ALA A 803 -1.66 -7.05 -18.52
C ALA A 803 -1.91 -6.72 -17.04
N GLY A 804 -2.66 -7.58 -16.36
CA GLY A 804 -3.05 -7.45 -14.96
C GLY A 804 -4.22 -6.48 -14.68
N SER A 805 -4.63 -5.65 -15.66
CA SER A 805 -5.67 -4.63 -15.42
C SER A 805 -7.09 -5.19 -15.33
N GLY A 806 -7.37 -6.32 -15.97
CA GLY A 806 -8.74 -6.85 -16.07
C GLY A 806 -9.68 -5.97 -16.91
N HIS A 807 -9.17 -5.26 -17.92
CA HIS A 807 -9.93 -4.34 -18.77
C HIS A 807 -11.16 -4.99 -19.42
N LEU A 808 -12.34 -4.42 -19.19
CA LEU A 808 -13.61 -5.07 -19.50
C LEU A 808 -13.89 -5.17 -21.01
N GLN A 809 -13.59 -4.13 -21.80
CA GLN A 809 -13.82 -4.15 -23.24
C GLN A 809 -12.95 -5.19 -23.95
N THR A 810 -11.67 -5.26 -23.58
CA THR A 810 -10.73 -6.30 -24.05
C THR A 810 -11.23 -7.69 -23.64
N PHE A 811 -11.70 -7.86 -22.40
CA PHE A 811 -12.23 -9.13 -21.94
C PHE A 811 -13.49 -9.58 -22.71
N ARG A 812 -14.39 -8.66 -23.07
CA ARG A 812 -15.57 -8.97 -23.90
C ARG A 812 -15.16 -9.48 -25.28
N LEU A 813 -14.17 -8.86 -25.92
CA LEU A 813 -13.61 -9.33 -27.19
C LEU A 813 -13.01 -10.73 -27.07
N LEU A 814 -12.19 -10.98 -26.04
CA LEU A 814 -11.60 -12.29 -25.78
C LEU A 814 -12.66 -13.38 -25.53
N ARG A 815 -13.69 -13.05 -24.76
CA ARG A 815 -14.83 -13.95 -24.50
C ARG A 815 -15.57 -14.27 -25.80
N PHE A 816 -15.78 -13.27 -26.66
CA PHE A 816 -16.38 -13.48 -27.97
C PHE A 816 -15.53 -14.42 -28.83
N LEU A 817 -14.23 -14.14 -29.01
CA LEU A 817 -13.31 -14.96 -29.81
C LEU A 817 -13.25 -16.40 -29.31
N ARG A 818 -13.26 -16.59 -27.99
CA ARG A 818 -13.30 -17.90 -27.35
C ARG A 818 -14.58 -18.69 -27.63
N SER A 819 -15.72 -17.99 -27.77
CA SER A 819 -17.04 -18.59 -27.96
C SER A 819 -17.37 -18.98 -29.40
N ARG A 820 -16.51 -18.65 -30.37
CA ARG A 820 -16.73 -18.97 -31.79
C ARG A 820 -16.77 -20.49 -32.01
N ASN A 821 -17.81 -20.96 -32.69
CA ASN A 821 -18.02 -22.37 -32.98
C ASN A 821 -17.07 -22.88 -34.07
N SER A 822 -16.73 -24.18 -34.05
CA SER A 822 -15.96 -24.84 -35.11
C SER A 822 -16.68 -24.85 -36.47
N ALA A 823 -18.01 -24.76 -36.47
CA ALA A 823 -18.83 -24.62 -37.68
C ALA A 823 -18.62 -23.27 -38.39
N ASP A 824 -18.20 -22.24 -37.65
CA ASP A 824 -17.86 -20.94 -38.22
C ASP A 824 -16.45 -20.93 -38.83
N GLY A 825 -15.60 -21.95 -38.63
CA GLY A 825 -14.22 -22.08 -39.15
C GLY A 825 -13.30 -22.94 -38.26
N HIS A 826 -12.18 -23.45 -38.79
CA HIS A 826 -11.22 -24.29 -38.05
C HIS A 826 -10.53 -23.53 -36.90
N ALA A 827 -11.08 -23.64 -35.69
CA ALA A 827 -10.42 -23.22 -34.47
C ALA A 827 -9.23 -24.16 -34.17
N ASN A 828 -8.04 -23.78 -34.65
CA ASN A 828 -6.81 -24.52 -34.42
C ASN A 828 -6.35 -24.42 -32.95
N TYR A 829 -5.53 -25.39 -32.52
CA TYR A 829 -4.98 -25.40 -31.16
C TYR A 829 -4.23 -24.10 -30.83
N GLY A 830 -3.40 -23.60 -31.75
CA GLY A 830 -2.61 -22.39 -31.57
C GLY A 830 -3.42 -21.12 -31.38
N THR A 831 -4.57 -20.95 -32.06
CA THR A 831 -5.43 -19.78 -31.85
C THR A 831 -6.11 -19.85 -30.48
N GLN A 832 -6.54 -21.04 -30.03
CA GLN A 832 -7.07 -21.24 -28.68
C GLN A 832 -6.02 -21.00 -27.60
N MET A 833 -4.76 -21.38 -27.85
CA MET A 833 -3.61 -21.05 -26.99
C MET A 833 -3.45 -19.53 -26.87
N ALA A 834 -3.45 -18.80 -27.98
CA ALA A 834 -3.32 -17.35 -27.97
C ALA A 834 -4.46 -16.68 -27.19
N VAL A 835 -5.72 -17.08 -27.40
CA VAL A 835 -6.86 -16.55 -26.61
C VAL A 835 -6.72 -16.90 -25.13
N SER A 836 -6.32 -18.13 -24.79
CA SER A 836 -6.14 -18.55 -23.40
C SER A 836 -5.07 -17.73 -22.70
N LEU A 837 -3.89 -17.58 -23.32
CA LEU A 837 -2.81 -16.73 -22.83
C LEU A 837 -3.25 -15.27 -22.72
N ALA A 838 -3.96 -14.73 -23.71
CA ALA A 838 -4.45 -13.35 -23.69
C ALA A 838 -5.44 -13.10 -22.53
N ILE A 839 -6.32 -14.06 -22.21
CA ILE A 839 -7.18 -13.98 -21.01
C ILE A 839 -6.33 -14.05 -19.74
N GLY A 840 -5.35 -14.96 -19.70
CA GLY A 840 -4.44 -15.12 -18.56
C GLY A 840 -3.59 -13.87 -18.28
N PHE A 841 -3.07 -13.22 -19.33
CA PHE A 841 -2.28 -11.98 -19.21
C PHE A 841 -3.15 -10.80 -18.75
N LEU A 842 -4.38 -10.70 -19.24
CA LEU A 842 -5.31 -9.64 -18.81
C LEU A 842 -5.58 -9.68 -17.29
N PHE A 843 -5.58 -10.88 -16.70
CA PHE A 843 -5.77 -11.13 -15.27
C PHE A 843 -4.54 -11.76 -14.61
N LEU A 844 -3.34 -11.35 -15.04
CA LEU A 844 -2.08 -11.96 -14.61
C LEU A 844 -1.94 -11.96 -13.08
N GLY A 845 -1.73 -13.13 -12.49
CA GLY A 845 -1.68 -13.33 -11.03
C GLY A 845 -2.92 -12.81 -10.30
N GLY A 846 -4.11 -12.93 -10.89
CA GLY A 846 -5.36 -12.40 -10.35
C GLY A 846 -5.49 -10.87 -10.39
N GLY A 847 -4.60 -10.18 -11.13
CA GLY A 847 -4.48 -8.72 -11.15
C GLY A 847 -3.38 -8.17 -10.23
N MET A 848 -2.62 -9.05 -9.56
CA MET A 848 -1.53 -8.67 -8.66
C MET A 848 -0.20 -8.41 -9.40
N ARG A 849 -0.08 -8.92 -10.63
CA ARG A 849 1.15 -8.88 -11.43
C ARG A 849 0.89 -8.29 -12.80
N THR A 850 1.95 -7.79 -13.42
CA THR A 850 1.95 -7.23 -14.77
C THR A 850 3.35 -7.41 -15.39
N PHE A 851 3.53 -7.07 -16.66
CA PHE A 851 4.81 -7.23 -17.35
C PHE A 851 5.72 -6.01 -17.16
N SER A 852 7.03 -6.20 -17.26
CA SER A 852 7.97 -5.08 -17.38
C SER A 852 8.61 -5.00 -18.76
N THR A 853 9.14 -3.82 -19.06
CA THR A 853 9.77 -3.48 -20.33
C THR A 853 11.31 -3.48 -20.25
N SER A 854 11.89 -4.09 -19.21
CA SER A 854 13.34 -4.32 -19.12
C SER A 854 13.86 -5.13 -20.33
N ASN A 855 15.12 -4.98 -20.73
CA ASN A 855 15.68 -5.72 -21.88
C ASN A 855 15.50 -7.24 -21.71
N SER A 856 15.68 -7.70 -20.47
CA SER A 856 15.54 -9.09 -20.01
C SER A 856 14.09 -9.59 -20.11
N SER A 857 13.13 -8.72 -19.79
CA SER A 857 11.69 -9.00 -19.84
C SER A 857 11.19 -9.02 -21.28
N ILE A 858 11.61 -8.05 -22.11
CA ILE A 858 11.25 -8.00 -23.53
C ILE A 858 11.79 -9.23 -24.28
N ALA A 859 13.01 -9.68 -23.98
CA ALA A 859 13.54 -10.92 -24.56
C ALA A 859 12.68 -12.14 -24.18
N ALA A 860 12.29 -12.28 -22.90
CA ALA A 860 11.43 -13.37 -22.44
C ALA A 860 10.01 -13.31 -23.03
N LEU A 861 9.44 -12.10 -23.20
CA LEU A 861 8.17 -11.89 -23.88
C LEU A 861 8.28 -12.23 -25.36
N LEU A 862 9.33 -11.82 -26.07
CA LEU A 862 9.52 -12.15 -27.48
C LEU A 862 9.61 -13.68 -27.69
N ILE A 863 10.34 -14.37 -26.81
CA ILE A 863 10.40 -15.84 -26.83
C ILE A 863 9.00 -16.43 -26.61
N THR A 864 8.25 -15.92 -25.64
CA THR A 864 6.90 -16.42 -25.33
C THR A 864 5.88 -16.11 -26.41
N LEU A 865 5.99 -14.95 -27.06
CA LEU A 865 5.04 -14.40 -28.03
C LEU A 865 5.46 -14.71 -29.47
N TYR A 866 6.42 -15.61 -29.68
CA TYR A 866 6.94 -15.93 -31.00
C TYR A 866 5.77 -16.17 -31.99
N PRO A 867 5.71 -15.46 -33.13
CA PRO A 867 4.48 -15.33 -33.93
C PRO A 867 3.94 -16.64 -34.52
N ARG A 868 4.77 -17.67 -34.64
CA ARG A 868 4.36 -18.98 -35.19
C ARG A 868 3.64 -19.79 -34.12
N LEU A 869 2.32 -19.94 -34.27
CA LEU A 869 1.46 -20.71 -33.36
C LEU A 869 1.39 -22.19 -33.78
N PRO A 870 1.33 -23.14 -32.83
CA PRO A 870 1.27 -24.57 -33.14
C PRO A 870 -0.10 -24.96 -33.73
N THR A 871 -0.08 -25.87 -34.69
CA THR A 871 -1.31 -26.35 -35.35
C THR A 871 -2.06 -27.39 -34.51
N VAL A 872 -1.30 -28.27 -33.83
CA VAL A 872 -1.79 -29.41 -33.02
C VAL A 872 -1.03 -29.42 -31.68
N PRO A 873 -1.57 -30.00 -30.59
CA PRO A 873 -0.89 -30.01 -29.28
C PRO A 873 0.52 -30.60 -29.22
N ASN A 874 0.92 -31.48 -30.14
CA ASN A 874 2.29 -32.01 -30.20
C ASN A 874 3.18 -31.30 -31.24
N ASP A 875 2.68 -30.24 -31.88
CA ASP A 875 3.42 -29.50 -32.90
C ASP A 875 4.48 -28.59 -32.26
N ASN A 876 5.75 -28.95 -32.43
CA ASN A 876 6.92 -28.22 -31.94
C ASN A 876 7.87 -27.80 -33.08
N ARG A 877 7.41 -27.86 -34.34
CA ARG A 877 8.27 -27.73 -35.54
C ARG A 877 9.05 -26.41 -35.61
N CYS A 878 8.35 -25.29 -35.38
CA CYS A 878 8.92 -23.95 -35.50
C CYS A 878 9.27 -23.33 -34.13
N HIS A 879 8.74 -23.86 -33.03
CA HIS A 879 8.91 -23.31 -31.69
C HIS A 879 8.54 -24.34 -30.62
N LEU A 880 9.43 -24.58 -29.66
CA LEU A 880 9.18 -25.50 -28.55
C LEU A 880 8.10 -24.92 -27.61
N GLN A 881 7.02 -25.67 -27.37
CA GLN A 881 5.88 -25.16 -26.60
C GLN A 881 6.20 -24.83 -25.14
N ALA A 882 7.22 -25.47 -24.54
CA ALA A 882 7.68 -25.15 -23.18
C ALA A 882 8.08 -23.67 -23.01
N PHE A 883 8.58 -23.04 -24.08
CA PHE A 883 9.01 -21.63 -24.07
C PHE A 883 7.84 -20.66 -23.88
N ARG A 884 6.59 -21.08 -24.14
CA ARG A 884 5.39 -20.28 -23.90
C ARG A 884 5.15 -19.94 -22.44
N HIS A 885 5.86 -20.58 -21.49
CA HIS A 885 5.81 -20.27 -20.07
C HIS A 885 6.90 -19.28 -19.62
N LEU A 886 7.80 -18.85 -20.50
CA LEU A 886 8.89 -17.93 -20.15
C LEU A 886 8.41 -16.50 -19.86
N TYR A 887 7.15 -16.16 -20.13
CA TYR A 887 6.56 -14.87 -19.73
C TYR A 887 6.70 -14.61 -18.23
N VAL A 888 6.77 -15.68 -17.41
CA VAL A 888 6.97 -15.59 -15.95
C VAL A 888 8.21 -14.77 -15.61
N LEU A 889 9.27 -14.89 -16.41
CA LEU A 889 10.52 -14.14 -16.25
C LEU A 889 10.41 -12.65 -16.57
N ALA A 890 9.33 -12.24 -17.23
CA ALA A 890 8.99 -10.84 -17.54
C ALA A 890 7.96 -10.26 -16.57
N THR A 891 7.45 -11.06 -15.62
CA THR A 891 6.42 -10.60 -14.69
C THR A 891 7.02 -9.89 -13.48
N GLU A 892 6.38 -8.80 -13.09
CA GLU A 892 6.66 -8.08 -11.85
C GLU A 892 5.36 -7.93 -11.07
N ALA A 893 5.45 -8.06 -9.76
CA ALA A 893 4.35 -7.61 -8.90
C ALA A 893 4.43 -6.09 -8.83
N ARG A 894 3.33 -5.40 -9.14
CA ARG A 894 3.23 -3.92 -9.08
C ARG A 894 1.95 -3.46 -8.39
N LEU A 895 1.18 -4.38 -7.82
CA LEU A 895 -0.05 -4.06 -7.10
C LEU A 895 0.27 -3.32 -5.81
N LEU A 896 -0.27 -2.11 -5.69
CA LEU A 896 -0.29 -1.33 -4.47
C LEU A 896 -1.61 -1.54 -3.75
N GLN A 897 -1.54 -1.90 -2.49
CA GLN A 897 -2.67 -2.14 -1.62
C GLN A 897 -2.59 -1.23 -0.41
N THR A 898 -3.73 -0.68 -0.01
CA THR A 898 -3.84 0.09 1.23
C THR A 898 -4.52 -0.71 2.31
N VAL A 899 -3.96 -0.70 3.51
CA VAL A 899 -4.49 -1.36 4.69
C VAL A 899 -4.77 -0.30 5.74
N ASP A 900 -5.98 -0.31 6.27
CA ASP A 900 -6.35 0.56 7.37
C ASP A 900 -5.70 0.08 8.66
N VAL A 901 -5.03 0.99 9.37
CA VAL A 901 -4.25 0.65 10.57
C VAL A 901 -5.13 0.17 11.71
N ASP A 902 -6.31 0.77 11.88
CA ASP A 902 -7.19 0.47 13.00
C ASP A 902 -7.86 -0.90 12.83
N SER A 903 -8.32 -1.22 11.62
CA SER A 903 -9.00 -2.50 11.32
C SER A 903 -8.05 -3.64 10.91
N GLY A 904 -6.85 -3.31 10.42
CA GLY A 904 -5.94 -4.28 9.81
C GLY A 904 -6.45 -4.84 8.47
N LEU A 905 -7.54 -4.31 7.92
CA LEU A 905 -8.17 -4.79 6.71
C LEU A 905 -7.76 -3.97 5.48
N PRO A 906 -7.69 -4.60 4.29
CA PRO A 906 -7.56 -3.89 3.03
C PRO A 906 -8.74 -2.95 2.77
N VAL A 907 -8.45 -1.73 2.30
CA VAL A 907 -9.45 -0.70 2.03
C VAL A 907 -9.16 0.05 0.73
N TYR A 908 -10.18 0.65 0.13
CA TYR A 908 -9.98 1.57 -0.99
C TYR A 908 -9.43 2.91 -0.52
N ALA A 909 -8.44 3.46 -1.22
CA ALA A 909 -8.00 4.83 -1.01
C ALA A 909 -7.57 5.48 -2.34
N PRO A 910 -7.93 6.75 -2.58
CA PRO A 910 -7.43 7.49 -3.73
C PRO A 910 -5.97 7.87 -3.52
N VAL A 911 -5.15 7.56 -4.51
CA VAL A 911 -3.71 7.79 -4.54
C VAL A 911 -3.37 8.56 -5.80
N GLU A 912 -2.60 9.64 -5.63
CA GLU A 912 -1.98 10.40 -6.71
C GLU A 912 -0.60 9.80 -7.00
N VAL A 913 -0.39 9.45 -8.26
CA VAL A 913 0.83 8.84 -8.77
C VAL A 913 1.46 9.85 -9.73
N THR A 914 2.72 10.18 -9.48
CA THR A 914 3.48 11.16 -10.28
C THR A 914 4.61 10.47 -11.01
N VAL A 915 4.65 10.61 -12.33
CA VAL A 915 5.66 10.04 -13.21
C VAL A 915 6.63 11.13 -13.64
N ARG A 916 7.93 10.82 -13.64
CA ARG A 916 8.98 11.77 -14.01
C ARG A 916 8.86 12.19 -15.48
N GLU A 917 9.36 13.38 -15.78
CA GLU A 917 9.62 13.79 -17.16
C GLU A 917 10.60 12.83 -17.84
N THR A 918 10.27 12.43 -19.07
CA THR A 918 11.09 11.61 -19.94
C THR A 918 11.29 12.35 -21.26
N GLU A 919 12.20 11.87 -22.12
CA GLU A 919 12.46 12.50 -23.42
C GLU A 919 11.21 12.66 -24.32
N HIS A 920 10.18 11.83 -24.08
CA HIS A 920 8.95 11.81 -24.88
C HIS A 920 7.71 12.38 -24.16
N TYR A 921 7.73 12.46 -22.83
CA TYR A 921 6.56 12.83 -22.03
C TYR A 921 6.95 13.80 -20.92
N SER A 922 6.17 14.87 -20.76
CA SER A 922 6.29 15.79 -19.64
C SER A 922 5.94 15.11 -18.31
N GLU A 923 6.35 15.73 -17.19
CA GLU A 923 5.91 15.28 -15.86
C GLU A 923 4.38 15.26 -15.78
N THR A 924 3.82 14.12 -15.41
CA THR A 924 2.36 13.91 -15.33
C THR A 924 1.98 13.33 -13.97
N SER A 925 0.89 13.84 -13.41
CA SER A 925 0.24 13.29 -12.22
C SER A 925 -1.15 12.78 -12.57
N PHE A 926 -1.50 11.60 -12.06
CA PHE A 926 -2.83 11.03 -12.22
C PHE A 926 -3.30 10.37 -10.93
N CYS A 927 -4.61 10.34 -10.73
CA CYS A 927 -5.24 9.75 -9.56
C CYS A 927 -5.79 8.36 -9.88
N GLU A 928 -5.40 7.37 -9.09
CA GLU A 928 -5.93 6.00 -9.12
C GLU A 928 -6.53 5.65 -7.75
N VAL A 929 -7.33 4.59 -7.70
CA VAL A 929 -7.91 4.08 -6.43
C VAL A 929 -7.29 2.73 -6.13
N THR A 930 -6.66 2.59 -4.96
CA THR A 930 -6.09 1.32 -4.51
C THR A 930 -7.19 0.30 -4.19
N PRO A 931 -6.99 -1.01 -4.43
CA PRO A 931 -5.80 -1.63 -5.00
C PRO A 931 -5.60 -1.31 -6.49
N CYS A 932 -4.40 -0.84 -6.86
CA CYS A 932 -4.07 -0.43 -8.22
C CYS A 932 -2.66 -0.86 -8.63
N ILE A 933 -2.41 -0.98 -9.94
CA ILE A 933 -1.10 -1.35 -10.49
C ILE A 933 -0.26 -0.09 -10.67
N LEU A 934 0.91 -0.05 -10.03
CA LEU A 934 1.86 1.04 -10.19
C LEU A 934 2.62 0.96 -11.52
N PRO A 935 3.09 2.08 -12.08
CA PRO A 935 4.05 2.09 -13.18
C PRO A 935 5.41 1.48 -12.76
N GLU A 936 6.30 1.30 -13.72
CA GLU A 936 7.66 0.81 -13.44
C GLU A 936 8.43 1.74 -12.49
N ARG A 937 9.27 1.16 -11.63
CA ARG A 937 10.07 1.91 -10.64
C ARG A 937 11.02 2.91 -11.29
N ALA A 938 11.48 2.62 -12.51
CA ALA A 938 12.38 3.49 -13.26
C ALA A 938 11.75 4.83 -13.67
N ILE A 939 10.42 4.95 -13.72
CA ILE A 939 9.72 6.18 -14.17
C ILE A 939 8.95 6.89 -13.05
N LEU A 940 8.72 6.23 -11.91
CA LEU A 940 7.91 6.79 -10.84
C LEU A 940 8.70 7.77 -9.96
N LYS A 941 8.11 8.95 -9.66
CA LYS A 941 8.72 10.01 -8.85
C LYS A 941 8.18 10.04 -7.43
N SER A 942 6.86 10.06 -7.26
CA SER A 942 6.22 10.07 -5.94
C SER A 942 4.82 9.49 -5.95
N VAL A 943 4.42 8.97 -4.78
CA VAL A 943 3.08 8.43 -4.50
C VAL A 943 2.50 9.18 -3.31
N ARG A 944 1.28 9.69 -3.44
CA ARG A 944 0.59 10.45 -2.38
C ARG A 944 -0.82 9.94 -2.13
N VAL A 945 -1.16 9.67 -0.88
CA VAL A 945 -2.55 9.39 -0.47
C VAL A 945 -3.31 10.73 -0.39
N CYS A 946 -4.31 10.92 -1.27
CA CYS A 946 -4.96 12.23 -1.49
C CYS A 946 -6.41 12.32 -0.99
N GLY A 947 -6.92 11.27 -0.33
CA GLY A 947 -8.33 11.21 0.08
C GLY A 947 -8.64 12.11 1.28
N PRO A 948 -9.80 12.82 1.30
CA PRO A 948 -10.19 13.62 2.46
C PRO A 948 -10.41 12.77 3.72
N ARG A 949 -10.70 11.47 3.55
CA ARG A 949 -11.07 10.51 4.60
C ARG A 949 -9.89 9.85 5.29
N TYR A 950 -8.73 9.87 4.66
CA TYR A 950 -7.50 9.31 5.21
C TYR A 950 -6.51 10.44 5.47
N TRP A 951 -5.57 10.20 6.37
CA TRP A 951 -4.47 11.14 6.57
C TRP A 951 -3.53 11.11 5.36
N PRO A 952 -3.09 12.28 4.85
CA PRO A 952 -2.20 12.31 3.71
C PRO A 952 -0.82 11.77 4.10
N GLN A 953 -0.23 11.05 3.16
CA GLN A 953 1.12 10.52 3.23
C GLN A 953 1.77 10.74 1.87
N VAL A 954 2.97 11.30 1.86
CA VAL A 954 3.77 11.53 0.65
C VAL A 954 5.00 10.64 0.72
N MET A 955 5.22 9.85 -0.33
CA MET A 955 6.37 8.95 -0.44
C MET A 955 7.11 9.34 -1.71
N GLU A 956 8.23 10.03 -1.53
CA GLU A 956 9.16 10.36 -2.62
C GLU A 956 10.09 9.17 -2.87
N LEU A 957 10.26 8.83 -4.14
CA LEU A 957 11.01 7.65 -4.56
C LEU A 957 12.15 8.08 -5.47
N VAL A 958 13.29 7.43 -5.31
CA VAL A 958 14.40 7.56 -6.26
C VAL A 958 14.16 6.55 -7.39
N PRO A 959 14.08 6.99 -8.66
CA PRO A 959 13.91 6.08 -9.77
C PRO A 959 15.11 5.14 -9.88
N GLU A 960 14.85 3.84 -9.82
CA GLU A 960 15.86 2.80 -9.96
C GLU A 960 15.42 1.79 -11.02
N ASP A 961 16.36 1.31 -11.83
CA ASP A 961 16.14 0.25 -12.81
C ASP A 961 16.23 -1.14 -12.11
N LYS A 962 15.27 -1.37 -11.21
CA LYS A 962 15.13 -2.59 -10.41
C LYS A 962 13.65 -2.95 -10.25
N PRO A 963 13.34 -4.24 -10.06
CA PRO A 963 11.99 -4.65 -9.72
C PRO A 963 11.54 -4.03 -8.39
N TRP A 964 10.22 -3.92 -8.23
CA TRP A 964 9.60 -3.27 -7.09
C TRP A 964 9.84 -3.97 -5.76
N TRP A 965 9.77 -5.30 -5.74
CA TRP A 965 9.97 -6.11 -4.55
C TRP A 965 10.74 -7.37 -4.93
N SER A 966 11.88 -7.56 -4.29
CA SER A 966 12.71 -8.76 -4.40
C SER A 966 12.68 -9.53 -3.08
N ILE A 967 12.62 -10.86 -3.14
CA ILE A 967 12.55 -11.72 -1.96
C ILE A 967 13.77 -11.46 -1.05
N GLY A 968 13.54 -10.86 0.11
CA GLY A 968 14.56 -10.62 1.14
C GLY A 968 15.20 -9.23 1.13
N GLU A 969 14.75 -8.30 0.27
CA GLU A 969 15.16 -6.89 0.34
C GLU A 969 14.45 -6.21 1.52
N LYS A 970 15.23 -5.81 2.53
CA LYS A 970 14.73 -5.18 3.76
C LYS A 970 14.52 -3.66 3.63
N ASN A 971 14.88 -3.10 2.49
CA ASN A 971 14.85 -1.65 2.21
C ASN A 971 13.73 -1.27 1.22
N ASP A 972 12.70 -2.11 1.10
CA ASP A 972 11.60 -1.86 0.17
C ASP A 972 10.72 -0.69 0.65
N PRO A 973 10.38 0.27 -0.21
CA PRO A 973 9.60 1.44 0.19
C PRO A 973 8.15 1.13 0.60
N PHE A 974 7.61 -0.02 0.19
CA PHE A 974 6.19 -0.37 0.38
C PHE A 974 5.96 -1.76 1.00
N ASN A 975 6.89 -2.34 1.77
CA ASN A 975 6.68 -3.63 2.46
C ASN A 975 5.97 -4.72 1.61
N SER A 976 6.50 -5.00 0.41
CA SER A 976 5.88 -5.90 -0.58
C SER A 976 4.51 -5.44 -1.17
N GLY A 977 4.32 -4.13 -1.35
CA GLY A 977 3.15 -3.55 -2.02
C GLY A 977 2.02 -3.09 -1.09
N VAL A 978 2.28 -2.94 0.22
CA VAL A 978 1.30 -2.51 1.23
C VAL A 978 1.65 -1.13 1.78
N ILE A 979 0.69 -0.20 1.72
CA ILE A 979 0.72 1.08 2.43
C ILE A 979 -0.28 1.01 3.59
N TYR A 980 0.22 1.28 4.79
CA TYR A 980 -0.64 1.48 5.95
C TYR A 980 -1.18 2.90 5.93
N ILE A 981 -2.50 3.05 5.97
CA ILE A 981 -3.18 4.34 6.02
C ILE A 981 -4.05 4.44 7.25
N LYS A 982 -4.17 5.65 7.80
CA LYS A 982 -5.05 5.89 8.95
C LYS A 982 -6.28 6.67 8.52
N ARG A 983 -7.46 6.11 8.80
CA ARG A 983 -8.74 6.78 8.59
C ARG A 983 -8.89 7.95 9.57
N LYS A 984 -9.45 9.05 9.10
CA LYS A 984 -9.84 10.18 9.95
C LYS A 984 -11.11 9.83 10.71
N VAL A 985 -11.16 10.15 11.99
CA VAL A 985 -12.38 9.99 12.79
C VAL A 985 -13.45 10.92 12.21
N GLY A 986 -14.66 10.38 11.99
CA GLY A 986 -15.76 11.11 11.36
C GLY A 986 -15.94 10.88 9.85
N ALA A 987 -15.09 10.04 9.24
CA ALA A 987 -15.25 9.61 7.85
C ALA A 987 -15.48 8.09 7.76
N CYS A 988 -16.49 7.66 6.99
CA CYS A 988 -16.71 6.25 6.68
C CYS A 988 -15.71 5.72 5.66
N SER A 989 -15.53 4.40 5.61
CA SER A 989 -14.75 3.78 4.53
C SER A 989 -15.41 4.05 3.16
N TYR A 990 -14.64 3.97 2.07
CA TYR A 990 -15.20 4.09 0.72
C TYR A 990 -16.10 2.91 0.31
N VAL A 991 -16.06 1.79 1.05
CA VAL A 991 -16.99 0.67 0.87
C VAL A 991 -18.37 1.04 1.40
N ASP A 992 -18.41 1.60 2.62
CA ASP A 992 -19.66 1.92 3.32
C ASP A 992 -20.32 3.19 2.76
N ASP A 993 -19.52 4.17 2.34
CA ASP A 993 -19.98 5.40 1.72
C ASP A 993 -19.14 5.68 0.48
N PRO A 994 -19.53 5.32 -0.74
CA PRO A 994 -18.72 5.60 -1.93
C PRO A 994 -18.72 7.09 -2.32
N ILE A 995 -19.74 7.87 -1.92
CA ILE A 995 -19.96 9.25 -2.39
C ILE A 995 -19.28 10.26 -1.46
N GLY A 996 -19.13 9.93 -0.18
CA GLY A 996 -18.47 10.80 0.80
C GLY A 996 -19.42 11.86 1.36
N CYS A 997 -20.64 11.45 1.65
CA CYS A 997 -21.66 12.32 2.19
C CYS A 997 -21.37 12.57 3.68
N GLN A 998 -20.52 13.57 3.99
CA GLN A 998 -20.40 14.12 5.35
C GLN A 998 -21.75 14.60 5.92
N SER A 999 -22.72 14.85 5.03
CA SER A 999 -24.10 15.14 5.38
C SER A 999 -24.82 13.98 6.08
N LEU A 1000 -24.33 12.75 6.00
CA LEU A 1000 -24.93 11.61 6.72
C LEU A 1000 -24.75 11.75 8.24
N LEU A 1001 -23.55 12.10 8.69
CA LEU A 1001 -23.27 12.34 10.11
C LEU A 1001 -24.10 13.53 10.62
N SER A 1002 -24.13 14.65 9.88
CA SER A 1002 -24.88 15.83 10.30
C SER A 1002 -26.39 15.62 10.26
N ARG A 1003 -26.94 15.01 9.21
CA ARG A 1003 -28.40 14.72 9.11
C ARG A 1003 -28.85 13.72 10.16
N ALA A 1004 -28.05 12.69 10.42
CA ALA A 1004 -28.41 11.68 11.40
C ALA A 1004 -28.32 12.23 12.82
N MET A 1005 -27.29 13.01 13.13
CA MET A 1005 -27.18 13.68 14.43
C MET A 1005 -28.29 14.73 14.60
N HIS A 1006 -28.64 15.53 13.57
CA HIS A 1006 -29.81 16.40 13.63
C HIS A 1006 -31.12 15.66 13.87
N LYS A 1007 -31.27 14.44 13.33
CA LYS A 1007 -32.45 13.59 13.58
C LYS A 1007 -32.46 13.06 15.02
N VAL A 1008 -31.30 12.72 15.59
CA VAL A 1008 -31.16 12.33 17.00
C VAL A 1008 -31.46 13.52 17.93
N PHE A 1009 -30.91 14.71 17.67
CA PHE A 1009 -31.23 15.95 18.39
C PHE A 1009 -32.71 16.35 18.26
N GLY A 1010 -33.35 16.03 17.13
CA GLY A 1010 -34.79 16.28 16.93
C GLY A 1010 -35.69 15.32 17.72
N LEU A 1011 -35.26 14.08 17.97
CA LEU A 1011 -36.03 13.08 18.72
C LEU A 1011 -35.99 13.31 20.24
N THR A 1012 -34.92 13.89 20.78
CA THR A 1012 -34.83 14.26 22.21
C THR A 1012 -35.77 15.40 22.57
N ASN A 1013 -36.01 16.36 21.67
CA ASN A 1013 -36.92 17.49 21.92
C ASN A 1013 -38.42 17.13 21.83
N ILE A 1014 -38.78 16.02 21.18
CA ILE A 1014 -40.20 15.67 20.93
C ILE A 1014 -40.80 14.81 22.07
N LYS A 1015 -39.98 14.20 22.95
CA LYS A 1015 -40.47 13.36 24.06
C LYS A 1015 -40.78 14.11 25.37
N VAL A 1016 -40.95 15.43 25.33
CA VAL A 1016 -41.32 16.27 26.50
C VAL A 1016 -42.84 16.50 26.60
N GLY A 1017 -43.65 16.00 25.66
CA GLY A 1017 -45.12 16.10 25.70
C GLY A 1017 -45.83 14.73 25.77
N ASP A 1018 -46.62 14.54 26.83
CA ASP A 1018 -47.61 13.49 27.10
C ASP A 1018 -47.16 12.03 27.39
N PRO A 1019 -47.41 11.50 28.61
CA PRO A 1019 -47.05 10.14 29.01
C PRO A 1019 -48.15 9.10 28.71
N SER A 1020 -49.01 9.31 27.70
CA SER A 1020 -50.10 8.38 27.40
C SER A 1020 -50.26 8.14 25.91
N THR A 1021 -49.41 7.27 25.34
CA THR A 1021 -49.83 6.26 24.36
C THR A 1021 -48.75 5.20 24.23
N SER A 1022 -49.19 3.96 24.36
CA SER A 1022 -48.44 2.72 24.37
C SER A 1022 -47.68 2.44 23.07
N ASP A 1023 -46.45 1.95 23.22
CA ASP A 1023 -45.84 0.84 22.48
C ASP A 1023 -46.23 0.66 21.01
N HIS A 1024 -45.50 1.32 20.11
CA HIS A 1024 -45.12 0.75 18.81
C HIS A 1024 -43.82 1.41 18.33
N SER A 1025 -42.68 1.06 18.94
CA SER A 1025 -41.37 1.32 18.32
C SER A 1025 -41.18 0.35 17.16
N GLY A 1026 -41.34 0.83 15.92
CA GLY A 1026 -41.02 0.05 14.72
C GLY A 1026 -39.52 -0.31 14.66
N PRO A 1027 -39.12 -1.29 13.83
CA PRO A 1027 -37.76 -1.89 13.84
C PRO A 1027 -36.66 -1.00 13.22
N GLY A 1028 -36.82 0.32 13.19
CA GLY A 1028 -36.06 1.22 12.31
C GLY A 1028 -35.38 2.43 12.95
N SER A 1029 -35.34 2.57 14.28
CA SER A 1029 -34.56 3.65 14.91
C SER A 1029 -33.10 3.22 15.07
N VAL A 1030 -32.23 3.70 14.17
CA VAL A 1030 -30.77 3.55 14.30
C VAL A 1030 -30.33 4.17 15.63
N THR A 1031 -29.73 3.37 16.50
CA THR A 1031 -29.22 3.84 17.80
C THR A 1031 -27.93 4.64 17.60
N VAL A 1032 -27.62 5.55 18.54
CA VAL A 1032 -26.49 6.48 18.40
C VAL A 1032 -25.15 5.74 18.31
N ASP A 1033 -25.02 4.61 19.02
CA ASP A 1033 -23.84 3.76 19.00
C ASP A 1033 -23.62 3.05 17.65
N GLN A 1034 -24.68 2.53 17.03
CA GLN A 1034 -24.63 1.96 15.68
C GLN A 1034 -24.21 2.99 14.64
N LEU A 1035 -24.54 4.27 14.89
CA LEU A 1035 -24.08 5.34 14.03
C LEU A 1035 -22.60 5.66 14.26
N VAL A 1036 -22.17 5.78 15.52
CA VAL A 1036 -20.77 6.09 15.86
C VAL A 1036 -19.83 5.00 15.37
N SER A 1037 -20.22 3.72 15.43
CA SER A 1037 -19.42 2.60 14.92
C SER A 1037 -19.18 2.65 13.41
N ALA A 1038 -20.05 3.33 12.64
CA ALA A 1038 -19.84 3.54 11.21
C ALA A 1038 -18.77 4.62 10.92
N PHE A 1039 -18.66 5.64 11.79
CA PHE A 1039 -17.78 6.81 11.59
C PHE A 1039 -16.48 6.76 12.42
N SER A 1040 -16.37 5.85 13.39
CA SER A 1040 -15.21 5.72 14.26
C SER A 1040 -14.92 4.24 14.56
N SER A 1041 -13.64 3.89 14.45
CA SER A 1041 -13.08 2.61 14.92
C SER A 1041 -12.71 2.65 16.41
N ASP A 1042 -12.76 3.83 17.06
CA ASP A 1042 -12.34 4.01 18.45
C ASP A 1042 -13.36 3.38 19.42
N PRO A 1043 -12.99 2.32 20.16
CA PRO A 1043 -13.87 1.65 21.11
C PRO A 1043 -14.35 2.58 22.23
N SER A 1044 -13.54 3.58 22.61
CA SER A 1044 -13.89 4.50 23.68
C SER A 1044 -15.06 5.40 23.29
N LEU A 1045 -15.12 5.83 22.03
CA LEU A 1045 -16.23 6.63 21.50
C LEU A 1045 -17.51 5.80 21.34
N ILE A 1046 -17.38 4.55 20.88
CA ILE A 1046 -18.52 3.63 20.74
C ILE A 1046 -19.10 3.32 22.12
N ALA A 1047 -18.25 2.97 23.10
CA ALA A 1047 -18.67 2.74 24.47
C ALA A 1047 -19.28 4.00 25.10
N PHE A 1048 -18.70 5.18 24.87
CA PHE A 1048 -19.28 6.43 25.35
C PHE A 1048 -20.68 6.70 24.76
N ALA A 1049 -20.88 6.42 23.48
CA ALA A 1049 -22.18 6.55 22.84
C ALA A 1049 -23.22 5.56 23.41
N GLN A 1050 -22.82 4.31 23.69
CA GLN A 1050 -23.68 3.30 24.29
C GLN A 1050 -24.08 3.66 25.72
N LEU A 1051 -23.13 4.17 26.51
CA LEU A 1051 -23.35 4.38 27.94
C LEU A 1051 -23.91 5.77 28.23
N CYS A 1052 -23.35 6.83 27.67
CA CYS A 1052 -23.69 8.22 28.04
C CYS A 1052 -24.74 8.86 27.14
N CYS A 1053 -25.04 8.29 25.98
CA CYS A 1053 -25.97 8.87 25.01
C CYS A 1053 -27.25 8.06 24.79
N ASP A 1054 -27.34 6.82 25.29
CA ASP A 1054 -28.53 5.99 25.15
C ASP A 1054 -29.67 6.45 26.09
N PRO A 1055 -30.88 6.77 25.57
CA PRO A 1055 -32.04 7.11 26.40
C PRO A 1055 -32.52 6.00 27.33
N SER A 1056 -32.04 4.76 27.17
CA SER A 1056 -32.34 3.65 28.09
C SER A 1056 -31.64 3.79 29.46
N TRP A 1057 -30.61 4.65 29.56
CA TRP A 1057 -29.92 4.91 30.83
C TRP A 1057 -30.83 5.72 31.77
N ASN A 1058 -31.21 5.06 32.85
CA ASN A 1058 -32.38 5.36 33.69
C ASN A 1058 -32.23 6.56 34.66
N CYS A 1059 -31.76 7.72 34.22
CA CYS A 1059 -31.73 8.94 35.03
C CYS A 1059 -32.65 10.02 34.44
N LYS A 1060 -33.89 10.09 34.92
CA LYS A 1060 -34.87 11.14 34.57
C LYS A 1060 -34.47 12.56 35.03
N SER A 1061 -33.29 12.74 35.63
CA SER A 1061 -32.86 13.99 36.27
C SER A 1061 -31.90 14.86 35.46
N ASP A 1062 -31.20 14.35 34.42
CA ASP A 1062 -30.13 15.10 33.74
C ASP A 1062 -30.23 15.07 32.20
N VAL A 1063 -31.37 15.48 31.64
CA VAL A 1063 -31.55 15.65 30.18
C VAL A 1063 -30.50 16.62 29.61
N GLU A 1064 -30.13 17.66 30.36
CA GLU A 1064 -29.11 18.64 29.97
C GLU A 1064 -27.71 18.02 29.82
N PHE A 1065 -27.36 17.03 30.65
CA PHE A 1065 -26.06 16.35 30.56
C PHE A 1065 -26.01 15.42 29.35
N GLN A 1066 -27.11 14.72 29.07
CA GLN A 1066 -27.21 13.84 27.90
C GLN A 1066 -27.11 14.65 26.60
N GLU A 1067 -27.80 15.80 26.51
CA GLU A 1067 -27.72 16.70 25.37
C GLU A 1067 -26.29 17.24 25.18
N PHE A 1068 -25.64 17.63 26.28
CA PHE A 1068 -24.23 18.03 26.26
C PHE A 1068 -23.31 16.90 25.77
N CYS A 1069 -23.48 15.67 26.26
CA CYS A 1069 -22.70 14.51 25.83
C CYS A 1069 -22.83 14.25 24.33
N LEU A 1070 -24.06 14.35 23.78
CA LEU A 1070 -24.31 14.22 22.34
C LEU A 1070 -23.63 15.33 21.53
N GLN A 1071 -23.69 16.58 21.99
CA GLN A 1071 -23.06 17.71 21.30
C GLN A 1071 -21.53 17.59 21.29
N VAL A 1072 -20.92 17.22 22.40
CA VAL A 1072 -19.48 17.01 22.52
C VAL A 1072 -19.03 15.82 21.68
N LEU A 1073 -19.79 14.71 21.69
CA LEU A 1073 -19.50 13.54 20.88
C LEU A 1073 -19.51 13.89 19.39
N PHE A 1074 -20.54 14.63 18.93
CA PHE A 1074 -20.62 15.10 17.56
C PHE A 1074 -19.43 15.99 17.18
N GLU A 1075 -19.02 16.91 18.05
CA GLU A 1075 -17.85 17.75 17.80
C GLU A 1075 -16.55 16.93 17.73
N CYS A 1076 -16.33 16.03 18.69
CA CYS A 1076 -15.12 15.21 18.73
C CYS A 1076 -15.00 14.31 17.50
N ILE A 1077 -16.12 13.77 16.99
CA ILE A 1077 -16.14 12.95 15.78
C ILE A 1077 -15.96 13.82 14.54
N SER A 1078 -16.72 14.91 14.39
CA SER A 1078 -16.69 15.74 13.18
C SER A 1078 -15.36 16.46 12.94
N LYS A 1079 -14.63 16.79 14.02
CA LYS A 1079 -13.33 17.46 13.94
C LYS A 1079 -12.12 16.52 14.11
N ASP A 1080 -12.32 15.20 14.17
CA ASP A 1080 -11.28 14.19 14.42
C ASP A 1080 -10.44 14.45 15.69
N ARG A 1081 -11.12 14.67 16.82
CA ARG A 1081 -10.51 15.02 18.12
C ARG A 1081 -11.06 14.18 19.29
N PRO A 1082 -10.95 12.84 19.25
CA PRO A 1082 -11.44 11.97 20.32
C PRO A 1082 -10.81 12.28 21.69
N ALA A 1083 -9.52 12.64 21.71
CA ALA A 1083 -8.75 12.93 22.91
C ALA A 1083 -9.26 14.15 23.71
N LEU A 1084 -10.19 14.95 23.17
CA LEU A 1084 -10.77 16.09 23.87
C LEU A 1084 -12.02 15.74 24.66
N LEU A 1085 -12.63 14.58 24.42
CA LEU A 1085 -13.86 14.16 25.11
C LEU A 1085 -13.68 14.23 26.64
N GLN A 1086 -12.55 13.73 27.14
CA GLN A 1086 -12.19 13.81 28.56
C GLN A 1086 -12.02 15.25 29.05
N VAL A 1087 -11.50 16.16 28.22
CA VAL A 1087 -11.29 17.57 28.58
C VAL A 1087 -12.63 18.29 28.70
N TYR A 1088 -13.54 18.09 27.73
CA TYR A 1088 -14.90 18.63 27.77
C TYR A 1088 -15.67 18.14 29.01
N LEU A 1089 -15.66 16.83 29.25
CA LEU A 1089 -16.31 16.24 30.43
C LEU A 1089 -15.70 16.78 31.72
N SER A 1090 -14.37 16.82 31.83
CA SER A 1090 -13.69 17.34 33.02
C SER A 1090 -14.04 18.80 33.32
N LEU A 1091 -14.16 19.66 32.30
CA LEU A 1091 -14.54 21.06 32.49
C LEU A 1091 -16.02 21.19 32.86
N TYR A 1092 -16.91 20.41 32.25
CA TYR A 1092 -18.33 20.40 32.57
C TYR A 1092 -18.58 19.91 33.99
N THR A 1093 -18.01 18.77 34.39
CA THR A 1093 -18.19 18.21 35.73
C THR A 1093 -17.58 19.09 36.81
N THR A 1094 -16.51 19.83 36.51
CA THR A 1094 -15.95 20.82 37.44
C THR A 1094 -17.00 21.87 37.79
N ILE A 1095 -17.69 22.44 36.80
CA ILE A 1095 -18.69 23.48 37.02
C ILE A 1095 -19.98 22.91 37.60
N GLY A 1096 -20.38 21.69 37.19
CA GLY A 1096 -21.47 20.97 37.84
C GLY A 1096 -21.21 20.80 39.34
N SER A 1097 -20.02 20.32 39.71
CA SER A 1097 -19.63 20.14 41.11
C SER A 1097 -19.57 21.46 41.89
N MET A 1098 -19.16 22.58 41.25
CA MET A 1098 -19.20 23.90 41.89
C MET A 1098 -20.63 24.36 42.13
N THR A 1099 -21.53 24.15 41.16
CA THR A 1099 -22.96 24.49 41.28
C THR A 1099 -23.58 23.70 42.43
N ASP A 1100 -23.39 22.38 42.48
CA ASP A 1100 -23.94 21.51 43.52
C ASP A 1100 -23.47 21.89 44.92
N GLN A 1101 -22.20 22.30 45.07
CA GLN A 1101 -21.66 22.77 46.36
C GLN A 1101 -22.32 24.07 46.83
N VAL A 1102 -22.71 24.94 45.90
CA VAL A 1102 -23.39 26.20 46.24
C VAL A 1102 -24.87 25.96 46.57
N THR A 1103 -25.55 25.10 45.82
CA THR A 1103 -27.00 24.86 45.89
C THR A 1103 -27.41 23.81 46.93
N ASN A 1104 -26.75 22.65 46.96
CA ASN A 1104 -27.16 21.48 47.75
C ASN A 1104 -26.38 21.31 49.07
N GLY A 1105 -25.34 22.11 49.31
CA GLY A 1105 -24.59 22.15 50.58
C GLY A 1105 -23.85 20.85 50.95
N THR A 1106 -23.76 19.89 50.04
CA THR A 1106 -23.08 18.59 50.26
C THR A 1106 -21.66 18.67 49.69
N PHE A 1107 -20.67 18.78 50.58
CA PHE A 1107 -19.27 18.95 50.21
C PHE A 1107 -18.56 17.60 50.01
N ILE A 1108 -18.31 17.22 48.76
CA ILE A 1108 -17.50 16.04 48.42
C ILE A 1108 -16.04 16.41 48.11
N ILE A 1109 -15.79 17.67 47.70
CA ILE A 1109 -14.49 18.12 47.20
C ILE A 1109 -14.14 19.47 47.83
N GLY A 1110 -13.10 19.51 48.68
CA GLY A 1110 -12.68 20.70 49.44
C GLY A 1110 -11.49 21.48 48.85
N ASP A 1111 -11.14 21.29 47.58
CA ASP A 1111 -10.00 21.97 46.92
C ASP A 1111 -10.42 22.95 45.82
N SER A 1112 -9.63 24.01 45.64
CA SER A 1112 -9.86 25.08 44.65
C SER A 1112 -9.01 24.93 43.37
N LEU A 1113 -8.26 23.84 43.24
CA LEU A 1113 -7.31 23.62 42.13
C LEU A 1113 -7.97 23.54 40.75
N ALA A 1114 -9.24 23.11 40.69
CA ALA A 1114 -9.98 23.00 39.44
C ALA A 1114 -10.22 24.38 38.79
N LEU A 1115 -10.37 25.45 39.58
CA LEU A 1115 -10.47 26.82 39.10
C LEU A 1115 -9.19 27.28 38.39
N SER A 1116 -8.03 26.97 38.96
CA SER A 1116 -6.74 27.31 38.37
C SER A 1116 -6.54 26.62 37.02
N SER A 1117 -7.00 25.36 36.89
CA SER A 1117 -7.06 24.64 35.61
C SER A 1117 -8.00 25.32 34.60
N LEU A 1118 -9.23 25.69 35.01
CA LEU A 1118 -10.19 26.38 34.14
C LEU A 1118 -9.65 27.74 33.66
N LYS A 1119 -9.01 28.49 34.56
CA LYS A 1119 -8.39 29.77 34.23
C LYS A 1119 -7.28 29.62 33.20
N LEU A 1120 -6.44 28.59 33.33
CA LEU A 1120 -5.41 28.29 32.34
C LEU A 1120 -6.03 27.97 30.97
N ALA A 1121 -7.14 27.23 30.92
CA ALA A 1121 -7.87 26.97 29.68
C ALA A 1121 -8.42 28.26 29.02
N LEU A 1122 -8.89 29.24 29.82
CA LEU A 1122 -9.29 30.55 29.32
C LEU A 1122 -8.09 31.34 28.79
N THR A 1123 -6.97 31.34 29.51
CA THR A 1123 -5.75 32.06 29.08
C THR A 1123 -5.17 31.49 27.80
N TYR A 1124 -5.33 30.18 27.56
CA TYR A 1124 -5.01 29.57 26.28
C TYR A 1124 -5.88 30.13 25.15
N SER A 1125 -7.20 30.27 25.36
CA SER A 1125 -8.11 30.86 24.37
C SER A 1125 -7.72 32.31 24.06
N GLU A 1126 -7.37 33.08 25.07
CA GLU A 1126 -6.86 34.45 24.92
C GLU A 1126 -5.51 34.50 24.18
N ALA A 1127 -4.59 33.57 24.47
CA ALA A 1127 -3.30 33.47 23.79
C ALA A 1127 -3.47 33.18 22.29
N LEU A 1128 -4.45 32.34 21.94
CA LEU A 1128 -4.82 32.00 20.57
C LEU A 1128 -5.43 33.21 19.85
N LEU A 1129 -6.33 33.95 20.50
CA LEU A 1129 -6.88 35.22 19.96
C LEU A 1129 -5.80 36.29 19.77
N SER A 1130 -4.78 36.32 20.62
CA SER A 1130 -3.64 37.25 20.51
C SER A 1130 -2.64 36.90 19.40
N GLY A 1131 -2.84 35.78 18.68
CA GLY A 1131 -1.97 35.34 17.58
C GLY A 1131 -0.61 34.77 18.01
N ARG A 1132 -0.41 34.50 19.30
CA ARG A 1132 0.85 33.95 19.83
C ARG A 1132 1.00 32.45 19.67
N LEU A 1133 -0.12 31.74 19.74
CA LEU A 1133 -0.20 30.38 19.22
C LEU A 1133 -0.71 30.46 17.79
N THR A 1134 -0.08 29.70 16.89
CA THR A 1134 -0.41 29.75 15.47
C THR A 1134 -1.50 28.74 15.16
N THR A 1135 -2.62 29.18 14.56
CA THR A 1135 -3.70 28.27 14.16
C THR A 1135 -4.20 28.52 12.75
N PRO A 1136 -4.18 27.50 11.87
CA PRO A 1136 -4.90 27.56 10.59
C PRO A 1136 -6.42 27.30 10.73
N ARG A 1137 -6.88 26.63 11.81
CA ARG A 1137 -8.28 26.17 11.99
C ARG A 1137 -9.00 26.68 13.25
N GLY A 1138 -8.44 27.69 13.92
CA GLY A 1138 -8.99 28.24 15.16
C GLY A 1138 -8.76 27.36 16.39
N SER A 1139 -9.47 27.66 17.49
CA SER A 1139 -9.31 26.96 18.77
C SER A 1139 -9.75 25.49 18.71
N ILE A 1140 -9.02 24.65 19.43
CA ILE A 1140 -9.28 23.21 19.54
C ILE A 1140 -10.58 22.90 20.28
N ILE A 1141 -10.89 23.72 21.29
CA ILE A 1141 -12.17 23.73 22.02
C ILE A 1141 -13.01 24.92 21.54
N GLN A 1142 -14.34 24.77 21.50
CA GLN A 1142 -15.23 25.88 21.18
C GLN A 1142 -15.05 27.06 22.14
N SER A 1143 -14.78 28.24 21.59
CA SER A 1143 -14.69 29.49 22.36
C SER A 1143 -16.01 29.84 23.05
N VAL A 1144 -17.14 29.48 22.44
CA VAL A 1144 -18.49 29.67 23.00
C VAL A 1144 -18.68 28.83 24.27
N PHE A 1145 -18.23 27.58 24.26
CA PHE A 1145 -18.27 26.71 25.44
C PHE A 1145 -17.42 27.28 26.58
N LEU A 1146 -16.15 27.62 26.33
CA LEU A 1146 -15.30 28.24 27.36
C LEU A 1146 -15.88 29.58 27.86
N GLY A 1147 -16.49 30.37 26.98
CA GLY A 1147 -17.19 31.61 27.33
C GLY A 1147 -18.42 31.38 28.22
N SER A 1148 -19.22 30.34 27.95
CA SER A 1148 -20.37 29.99 28.80
C SER A 1148 -19.94 29.50 30.17
N LEU A 1149 -18.85 28.72 30.24
CA LEU A 1149 -18.24 28.31 31.49
C LEU A 1149 -17.76 29.51 32.31
N LYS A 1150 -17.06 30.46 31.68
CA LYS A 1150 -16.63 31.71 32.33
C LYS A 1150 -17.82 32.45 32.94
N LYS A 1151 -18.90 32.62 32.17
CA LYS A 1151 -20.11 33.32 32.62
C LYS A 1151 -20.78 32.62 33.81
N ARG A 1152 -20.92 31.28 33.76
CA ARG A 1152 -21.50 30.50 34.87
C ARG A 1152 -20.70 30.65 36.16
N VAL A 1153 -19.36 30.64 36.09
CA VAL A 1153 -18.51 30.86 37.28
C VAL A 1153 -18.70 32.26 37.84
N GLU A 1154 -18.75 33.29 36.98
CA GLU A 1154 -19.02 34.67 37.41
C GLU A 1154 -20.41 34.80 38.06
N GLU A 1155 -21.45 34.18 37.48
CA GLU A 1155 -22.80 34.14 38.05
C GLU A 1155 -22.81 33.49 39.45
N LEU A 1156 -22.17 32.32 39.63
CA LEU A 1156 -22.04 31.64 40.93
C LEU A 1156 -21.36 32.52 41.98
N LEU A 1157 -20.31 33.25 41.61
CA LEU A 1157 -19.59 34.14 42.52
C LEU A 1157 -20.40 35.41 42.86
N HIS A 1158 -21.27 35.86 41.97
CA HIS A 1158 -22.14 37.02 42.19
C HIS A 1158 -23.37 36.73 43.07
N CYS A 1159 -23.81 35.47 43.15
CA CYS A 1159 -25.02 35.07 43.88
C CYS A 1159 -24.90 35.04 45.43
N SER A 1160 -23.73 35.32 46.02
CA SER A 1160 -23.53 35.20 47.48
C SER A 1160 -23.34 36.56 48.18
N GLU A 1161 -24.31 36.99 48.99
CA GLU A 1161 -24.22 38.25 49.76
C GLU A 1161 -23.22 38.18 50.92
N GLY A 1162 -23.07 37.00 51.56
CA GLY A 1162 -22.12 36.77 52.66
C GLY A 1162 -20.64 36.93 52.26
N LEU A 1163 -20.32 36.65 50.99
CA LEU A 1163 -18.96 36.76 50.45
C LEU A 1163 -18.38 38.17 50.56
N LYS A 1164 -19.21 39.21 50.46
CA LYS A 1164 -18.75 40.60 50.56
C LYS A 1164 -18.18 40.91 51.94
N ILE A 1165 -18.84 40.42 52.99
CA ILE A 1165 -18.42 40.63 54.38
C ILE A 1165 -17.12 39.87 54.66
N ASP A 1166 -17.06 38.61 54.24
CA ASP A 1166 -15.87 37.77 54.41
C ASP A 1166 -14.67 38.28 53.60
N PHE A 1167 -14.90 38.79 52.39
CA PHE A 1167 -13.88 39.46 51.59
C PHE A 1167 -13.34 40.72 52.27
N CYS A 1168 -14.21 41.54 52.87
CA CYS A 1168 -13.77 42.71 53.66
C CYS A 1168 -12.92 42.31 54.87
N ASN A 1169 -13.32 41.25 55.58
CA ASN A 1169 -12.59 40.72 56.73
C ASN A 1169 -11.21 40.18 56.33
N TYR A 1170 -11.14 39.48 55.19
CA TYR A 1170 -9.89 38.98 54.63
C TYR A 1170 -8.93 40.13 54.23
N LEU A 1171 -9.43 41.16 53.57
CA LEU A 1171 -8.62 42.31 53.15
C LEU A 1171 -8.07 43.12 54.35
N ASN A 1172 -8.92 43.39 55.35
CA ASN A 1172 -8.55 44.23 56.49
C ASN A 1172 -7.71 43.48 57.54
N PHE A 1173 -8.06 42.23 57.84
CA PHE A 1173 -7.48 41.48 58.96
C PHE A 1173 -6.69 40.23 58.54
N GLY A 1174 -6.73 39.84 57.27
CA GLY A 1174 -6.12 38.60 56.80
C GLY A 1174 -6.78 37.35 57.39
N ARG A 1175 -8.01 37.48 57.92
CA ARG A 1175 -8.74 36.41 58.59
C ARG A 1175 -9.63 35.67 57.59
N TRP A 1176 -9.56 34.35 57.63
CA TRP A 1176 -10.46 33.46 56.91
C TRP A 1176 -11.71 33.13 57.74
N PRO A 1177 -12.87 32.82 57.12
CA PRO A 1177 -14.08 32.38 57.83
C PRO A 1177 -13.81 31.09 58.62
N ASN A 1178 -14.26 31.01 59.88
CA ASN A 1178 -13.97 29.86 60.78
C ASN A 1178 -15.19 29.36 61.60
N ASP A 1179 -16.42 29.70 61.19
CA ASP A 1179 -17.63 29.29 61.91
C ASP A 1179 -17.96 27.80 61.70
N GLN A 1180 -18.33 27.08 62.77
CA GLN A 1180 -18.42 25.61 62.81
C GLN A 1180 -19.53 24.98 61.94
N THR A 1181 -20.49 25.75 61.41
CA THR A 1181 -21.61 25.22 60.59
C THR A 1181 -21.71 25.81 59.18
N GLU A 1182 -21.33 27.08 58.96
CA GLU A 1182 -21.34 27.75 57.64
C GLU A 1182 -19.94 28.22 57.18
N GLY A 1183 -18.93 28.16 58.06
CA GLY A 1183 -17.60 28.71 57.80
C GLY A 1183 -16.82 27.96 56.72
N GLU A 1184 -16.99 26.64 56.59
CA GLU A 1184 -16.35 25.87 55.52
C GLU A 1184 -16.88 26.29 54.13
N LYS A 1185 -18.20 26.47 53.99
CA LYS A 1185 -18.83 26.97 52.74
C LYS A 1185 -18.30 28.35 52.36
N ASN A 1186 -18.28 29.28 53.32
CA ASN A 1186 -17.84 30.65 53.07
C ASN A 1186 -16.33 30.73 52.79
N SER A 1187 -15.52 29.87 53.41
CA SER A 1187 -14.08 29.78 53.12
C SER A 1187 -13.78 29.27 51.71
N VAL A 1188 -14.55 28.30 51.20
CA VAL A 1188 -14.45 27.79 49.83
C VAL A 1188 -14.83 28.86 48.82
N LEU A 1189 -15.97 29.52 49.03
CA LEU A 1189 -16.43 30.62 48.16
C LEU A 1189 -15.45 31.80 48.14
N LEU A 1190 -14.92 32.20 49.29
CA LEU A 1190 -13.89 33.22 49.40
C LEU A 1190 -12.63 32.81 48.64
N SER A 1191 -12.18 31.57 48.77
CA SER A 1191 -11.04 31.07 48.00
C SER A 1191 -11.27 31.14 46.49
N TRP A 1192 -12.43 30.68 46.01
CA TRP A 1192 -12.77 30.74 44.59
C TRP A 1192 -12.76 32.17 44.07
N TYR A 1193 -13.34 33.12 44.80
CA TYR A 1193 -13.34 34.53 44.45
C TYR A 1193 -11.91 35.10 44.34
N LEU A 1194 -11.08 34.83 45.35
CA LEU A 1194 -9.69 35.31 45.40
C LEU A 1194 -8.84 34.75 44.25
N GLN A 1195 -8.99 33.46 43.93
CA GLN A 1195 -8.24 32.81 42.85
C GLN A 1195 -8.72 33.27 41.46
N TRP A 1196 -10.03 33.30 41.23
CA TRP A 1196 -10.63 33.66 39.94
C TRP A 1196 -10.22 35.06 39.51
N PHE A 1197 -10.47 36.06 40.38
CA PHE A 1197 -10.17 37.46 40.11
C PHE A 1197 -8.70 37.85 40.35
N ALA A 1198 -7.82 36.87 40.60
CA ALA A 1198 -6.37 37.06 40.80
C ALA A 1198 -6.03 38.04 41.94
N VAL A 1199 -6.80 38.03 43.02
CA VAL A 1199 -6.59 38.93 44.17
C VAL A 1199 -5.32 38.49 44.91
N PRO A 1200 -4.30 39.34 45.09
CA PRO A 1200 -3.06 38.97 45.78
C PRO A 1200 -3.27 38.77 47.29
N SER A 1201 -2.23 38.34 48.01
CA SER A 1201 -2.31 38.17 49.47
C SER A 1201 -2.64 39.49 50.17
N SER A 1202 -3.27 39.41 51.33
CA SER A 1202 -3.63 40.58 52.14
C SER A 1202 -2.42 41.47 52.47
N SER A 1203 -1.23 40.88 52.62
CA SER A 1203 0.05 41.59 52.81
C SER A 1203 0.39 42.51 51.63
N ILE A 1204 0.34 41.98 50.39
CA ILE A 1204 0.61 42.74 49.18
C ILE A 1204 -0.43 43.85 48.99
N ILE A 1205 -1.71 43.54 49.24
CA ILE A 1205 -2.78 44.53 49.13
C ILE A 1205 -2.60 45.66 50.15
N LYS A 1206 -2.26 45.35 51.41
CA LYS A 1206 -1.95 46.37 52.43
C LYS A 1206 -0.78 47.25 52.02
N THR A 1207 0.32 46.67 51.51
CA THR A 1207 1.46 47.48 51.01
C THR A 1207 1.06 48.37 49.82
N ALA A 1208 0.19 47.89 48.93
CA ALA A 1208 -0.34 48.68 47.83
C ALA A 1208 -1.27 49.81 48.35
N MET A 1209 -2.15 49.50 49.31
CA MET A 1209 -3.04 50.47 49.95
C MET A 1209 -2.24 51.54 50.72
N GLU A 1210 -1.18 51.17 51.45
CA GLU A 1210 -0.28 52.11 52.13
C GLU A 1210 0.44 53.04 51.16
N ARG A 1211 0.80 52.56 49.96
CA ARG A 1211 1.38 53.39 48.89
C ARG A 1211 0.37 54.32 48.21
N VAL A 1212 -0.93 54.00 48.27
CA VAL A 1212 -2.04 54.79 47.67
C VAL A 1212 -2.64 55.79 48.66
N LYS A 1213 -2.77 55.42 49.95
CA LYS A 1213 -3.31 56.25 51.04
C LYS A 1213 -2.80 57.71 51.07
N PRO A 1214 -1.50 58.01 50.90
CA PRO A 1214 -1.00 59.38 50.94
C PRO A 1214 -1.32 60.23 49.68
N LYS A 1215 -1.93 59.67 48.63
CA LYS A 1215 -2.21 60.35 47.34
C LYS A 1215 -3.69 60.65 47.10
N LEU A 1216 -4.57 60.42 48.08
CA LEU A 1216 -6.02 60.46 47.88
C LEU A 1216 -6.60 61.87 48.11
N VAL A 1217 -6.96 62.56 47.02
CA VAL A 1217 -7.83 63.75 47.02
C VAL A 1217 -9.02 63.44 46.10
N SER A 1218 -10.13 62.98 46.69
CA SER A 1218 -11.50 62.90 46.14
C SER A 1218 -11.80 62.18 44.80
N ALA A 1219 -10.85 61.49 44.15
CA ALA A 1219 -11.11 60.72 42.92
C ALA A 1219 -10.92 59.20 43.13
N SER A 1220 -11.62 58.38 42.34
CA SER A 1220 -11.51 56.91 42.39
C SER A 1220 -10.06 56.45 42.18
N SER A 1221 -9.57 55.59 43.07
CA SER A 1221 -8.17 55.12 43.04
C SER A 1221 -7.95 53.95 42.09
N VAL A 1222 -9.00 53.55 41.36
CA VAL A 1222 -9.02 52.44 40.39
C VAL A 1222 -7.83 52.45 39.41
N PRO A 1223 -7.42 53.58 38.78
CA PRO A 1223 -6.27 53.58 37.86
C PRO A 1223 -4.93 53.34 38.57
N LEU A 1224 -4.74 53.89 39.77
CA LEU A 1224 -3.54 53.71 40.59
C LEU A 1224 -3.45 52.28 41.14
N LEU A 1225 -4.59 51.73 41.59
CA LEU A 1225 -4.69 50.34 42.00
C LEU A 1225 -4.45 49.39 40.83
N ARG A 1226 -4.92 49.71 39.62
CA ARG A 1226 -4.64 48.91 38.42
C ARG A 1226 -3.16 48.94 38.05
N LEU A 1227 -2.45 50.03 38.32
CA LEU A 1227 -1.00 50.12 38.09
C LEU A 1227 -0.20 49.30 39.12
N LEU A 1228 -0.60 49.34 40.39
CA LEU A 1228 0.06 48.60 41.47
C LEU A 1228 -0.31 47.10 41.48
N LEU A 1229 -1.52 46.78 41.01
CA LEU A 1229 -2.08 45.43 40.92
C LEU A 1229 -2.52 45.14 39.47
N PRO A 1230 -1.56 45.04 38.52
CA PRO A 1230 -1.86 44.94 37.09
C PRO A 1230 -2.66 43.70 36.69
N ARG A 1231 -2.60 42.64 37.51
CA ARG A 1231 -3.23 41.34 37.24
C ARG A 1231 -4.58 41.14 37.90
N THR A 1232 -4.91 41.92 38.94
CA THR A 1232 -6.19 41.78 39.66
C THR A 1232 -7.33 42.23 38.75
N HIS A 1233 -8.41 41.46 38.66
CA HIS A 1233 -9.54 41.81 37.79
C HIS A 1233 -10.20 43.13 38.20
N ILE A 1234 -10.78 43.86 37.25
CA ILE A 1234 -11.35 45.19 37.50
C ILE A 1234 -12.48 45.18 38.53
N ASN A 1235 -13.28 44.10 38.58
CA ASN A 1235 -14.34 43.93 39.57
C ASN A 1235 -13.78 43.91 40.99
N ALA A 1236 -12.71 43.14 41.23
CA ALA A 1236 -12.06 43.08 42.53
C ALA A 1236 -11.34 44.39 42.86
N ILE A 1237 -10.73 45.08 41.88
CA ILE A 1237 -10.16 46.42 42.08
C ILE A 1237 -11.25 47.42 42.48
N GLY A 1238 -12.43 47.36 41.87
CA GLY A 1238 -13.57 48.20 42.21
C GLY A 1238 -14.07 47.96 43.64
N GLU A 1239 -14.12 46.70 44.11
CA GLU A 1239 -14.45 46.39 45.51
C GLU A 1239 -13.36 46.84 46.49
N ILE A 1240 -12.08 46.73 46.13
CA ILE A 1240 -10.95 47.26 46.93
C ILE A 1240 -11.01 48.80 47.01
N ASP A 1241 -11.37 49.48 45.92
CA ASP A 1241 -11.54 50.95 45.88
C ASP A 1241 -12.71 51.40 46.76
N LYS A 1242 -13.84 50.68 46.74
CA LYS A 1242 -14.99 50.94 47.64
C LYS A 1242 -14.59 50.85 49.12
N LEU A 1243 -13.70 49.93 49.47
CA LEU A 1243 -13.16 49.78 50.83
C LEU A 1243 -12.16 50.88 51.22
N LEU A 1244 -11.48 51.50 50.26
CA LEU A 1244 -10.62 52.66 50.50
C LEU A 1244 -11.43 53.96 50.68
N VAL A 1245 -12.62 54.04 50.08
CA VAL A 1245 -13.49 55.22 50.10
C VAL A 1245 -14.52 55.18 51.25
N SER A 1246 -14.85 54.00 51.80
CA SER A 1246 -15.76 53.91 52.95
C SER A 1246 -15.08 54.36 54.26
N PRO A 1247 -15.65 55.34 55.01
CA PRO A 1247 -15.11 55.73 56.30
C PRO A 1247 -15.29 54.58 57.30
N GLN A 1248 -14.23 54.22 58.01
CA GLN A 1248 -14.29 53.27 59.12
C GLN A 1248 -15.39 53.71 60.11
N VAL A 1249 -16.48 52.97 60.20
CA VAL A 1249 -17.37 53.05 61.36
C VAL A 1249 -16.64 52.32 62.48
N SER A 1250 -16.13 53.11 63.43
CA SER A 1250 -15.62 52.66 64.72
C SER A 1250 -16.69 51.83 65.45
N GLY A 1251 -16.33 50.60 65.78
CA GLY A 1251 -17.01 49.69 66.71
C GLY A 1251 -16.01 48.69 67.24
#